data_AF-A0A1K1NZZ3-F1
#
_entry.id   AF-A0A1K1NZZ3-F1
#
_cell.length_a   1.000
_cell.length_b   1.000
_cell.length_c   1.000
_cell.angle_alpha   90.00
_cell.angle_beta   90.00
_cell.angle_gamma   90.00
#
_symmetry.space_group_name_H-M   'P 1'
#
loop_
_entity.id
_entity.type
_entity.pdbx_description
1 polymer ?
#
loop_
_entity_poly.entity_id
_entity_poly.type
_entity_poly.pdbx_seq_one_letter_code
_entity_poly.pdbx_strand_id
1 'polypeptide(L)'
;MSHLDSTDKDIPVRPLSEAEQRLVRHIDEHWNRARALTELRDGLQTAVEIELATVPLYLFAYYSINRTPEGFPATDLSRFAGQAGGIMMSVAVEEMLHLSLSSNMLYSLGVQPQLYLRSPSPYPTDLPGHARLGPDRKPMALPLAKFSSGQLWHFLEVEYPAAADAPPELNNWQTIGQIYSYLRCIISSQHITDDDFKAGRAPAQIQPSNYSPNNIDSVYPTASFNFGCPVPTPVGGSAANAAAYASRGDSHAGRSALMTIASRQDALKAIQTIDAEGEGFGPHKFDDESHHELSHYYKFLTLQSQLAGYDPHDEKLRDLPPPPPPAARQFGREELAKIMFDFPDNPVAAAYPPGRRELADIVSGLYQYMLIMTESIFLIEPSQQKLYFNQTLHRSMIWILDKVIQAMRKIPLSGTDSYPSTLKLAPTFENINLGPRNQAFATLVAMCNGMDAKYGSESWYSSDAQYFVDMIPSLPDVSGLWQAQPDQPTLGKPGCDVSKYQGIPVFPAAPPAPGVLLPGEVRHACMGLNQCKGQGRTRDNACAGQGYCSTALEFNFAEPNSPSVSDHTCRVQNACAGQGGCGLYGTGREQEAPGANACATQGCCATPINAERFSTDGRNRGKSVWLRAREVFAEQTWPELRKKNAALPPQPPQPPHPELFQYGPTIEWIQEYSGHGMTACGSSGMSGAGSCS
;
A
#
# COMPACT_ATOMS: atom_id res chain seq x y z
N MET A 1 11.68 -28.81 26.54
CA MET A 1 10.66 -29.81 26.91
C MET A 1 9.97 -29.37 28.18
N SER A 2 8.85 -28.66 28.04
CA SER A 2 7.60 -29.01 28.72
C SER A 2 6.50 -28.37 27.89
N HIS A 3 5.71 -29.22 27.23
CA HIS A 3 4.36 -28.88 26.84
C HIS A 3 3.66 -28.45 28.13
N LEU A 4 3.52 -27.14 28.34
CA LEU A 4 2.51 -26.65 29.26
C LEU A 4 1.30 -26.43 28.37
N ASP A 5 0.37 -27.36 28.50
CA ASP A 5 -1.03 -27.22 28.15
C ASP A 5 -1.51 -25.83 28.61
N SER A 6 -1.51 -24.84 27.71
CA SER A 6 -2.41 -23.71 27.88
C SER A 6 -3.79 -24.30 27.61
N THR A 7 -4.67 -24.23 28.60
CA THR A 7 -6.02 -24.75 28.49
C THR A 7 -6.67 -24.29 27.18
N ASP A 8 -7.11 -25.27 26.40
CA ASP A 8 -7.72 -25.23 25.07
C ASP A 8 -9.10 -24.51 25.06
N LYS A 9 -9.21 -23.37 25.76
CA LYS A 9 -10.41 -22.54 25.83
C LYS A 9 -10.20 -21.34 24.92
N ASP A 10 -10.79 -21.44 23.75
CA ASP A 10 -11.02 -20.34 22.82
C ASP A 10 -11.64 -19.15 23.58
N ILE A 11 -10.94 -18.01 23.66
CA ILE A 11 -11.42 -16.83 24.39
C ILE A 11 -12.65 -16.31 23.63
N PRO A 12 -13.83 -16.24 24.26
CA PRO A 12 -15.02 -15.78 23.58
C PRO A 12 -14.86 -14.31 23.17
N VAL A 13 -15.39 -13.98 21.99
CA VAL A 13 -15.49 -12.58 21.55
C VAL A 13 -16.27 -11.80 22.59
N ARG A 14 -15.71 -10.68 23.05
CA ARG A 14 -16.33 -9.82 24.06
C ARG A 14 -17.72 -9.34 23.60
N PRO A 15 -18.68 -9.13 24.52
CA PRO A 15 -19.94 -8.48 24.19
C PRO A 15 -19.74 -7.06 23.65
N LEU A 16 -20.69 -6.56 22.84
CA LEU A 16 -20.67 -5.18 22.36
C LEU A 16 -20.97 -4.21 23.52
N SER A 17 -20.23 -3.11 23.60
CA SER A 17 -20.50 -1.98 24.51
C SER A 17 -21.81 -1.28 24.15
N GLU A 18 -22.30 -0.37 24.99
CA GLU A 18 -23.53 0.36 24.68
C GLU A 18 -23.36 1.26 23.45
N ALA A 19 -22.19 1.89 23.31
CA ALA A 19 -21.83 2.68 22.14
C ALA A 19 -21.79 1.85 20.85
N GLU A 20 -21.19 0.66 20.92
CA GLU A 20 -21.15 -0.27 19.80
C GLU A 20 -22.55 -0.75 19.41
N GLN A 21 -23.38 -1.14 20.40
CA GLN A 21 -24.77 -1.53 20.15
C GLN A 21 -25.59 -0.40 19.51
N ARG A 22 -25.36 0.86 19.90
CA ARG A 22 -26.00 2.04 19.27
C ARG A 22 -25.61 2.14 17.80
N LEU A 23 -24.32 2.00 17.47
CA LEU A 23 -23.83 2.07 16.10
C LEU A 23 -24.32 0.89 15.25
N VAL A 24 -24.32 -0.33 15.79
CA VAL A 24 -24.86 -1.52 15.09
C VAL A 24 -26.32 -1.31 14.71
N ARG A 25 -27.18 -0.85 15.64
CA ARG A 25 -28.58 -0.51 15.32
C ARG A 25 -28.69 0.55 14.23
N HIS A 26 -27.87 1.60 14.31
CA HIS A 26 -27.85 2.64 13.29
C HIS A 26 -27.50 2.09 11.91
N ILE A 27 -26.44 1.26 11.81
CA ILE A 27 -26.03 0.59 10.57
C ILE A 27 -27.17 -0.30 10.04
N ASP A 28 -27.77 -1.12 10.91
CA ASP A 28 -28.86 -2.02 10.55
C ASP A 28 -30.08 -1.27 9.98
N GLU A 29 -30.42 -0.12 10.56
CA GLU A 29 -31.57 0.70 10.16
C GLU A 29 -31.33 1.57 8.92
N HIS A 30 -30.10 2.07 8.71
CA HIS A 30 -29.84 3.15 7.75
C HIS A 30 -28.93 2.76 6.59
N TRP A 31 -28.19 1.66 6.69
CA TRP A 31 -27.26 1.24 5.64
C TRP A 31 -27.84 0.10 4.81
N ASN A 32 -27.25 -0.09 3.63
CA ASN A 32 -27.46 -1.30 2.83
C ASN A 32 -26.16 -2.12 2.82
N ARG A 33 -26.28 -3.39 2.40
CA ARG A 33 -25.14 -4.33 2.33
C ARG A 33 -23.96 -3.82 1.50
N ALA A 34 -24.22 -3.18 0.37
CA ALA A 34 -23.16 -2.67 -0.50
C ALA A 34 -22.32 -1.59 0.22
N ARG A 35 -22.99 -0.65 0.90
CA ARG A 35 -22.32 0.36 1.72
C ARG A 35 -21.53 -0.26 2.86
N ALA A 36 -22.13 -1.19 3.63
CA ALA A 36 -21.45 -1.84 4.75
C ALA A 36 -20.17 -2.54 4.31
N LEU A 37 -20.20 -3.24 3.16
CA LEU A 37 -19.01 -3.90 2.60
C LEU A 37 -17.94 -2.91 2.13
N THR A 38 -18.33 -1.81 1.48
CA THR A 38 -17.38 -0.76 1.09
C THR A 38 -16.72 -0.13 2.31
N GLU A 39 -17.49 0.30 3.29
CA GLU A 39 -16.99 0.94 4.52
C GLU A 39 -16.09 -0.02 5.32
N LEU A 40 -16.42 -1.31 5.38
CA LEU A 40 -15.58 -2.32 6.02
C LEU A 40 -14.25 -2.52 5.30
N ARG A 41 -14.26 -2.60 3.96
CA ARG A 41 -13.04 -2.77 3.15
C ARG A 41 -12.13 -1.56 3.24
N ASP A 42 -12.70 -0.36 3.10
CA ASP A 42 -11.95 0.89 3.16
C ASP A 42 -11.36 1.08 4.57
N GLY A 43 -12.17 0.86 5.61
CA GLY A 43 -11.71 0.96 6.99
C GLY A 43 -10.66 -0.08 7.38
N LEU A 44 -10.74 -1.31 6.84
CA LEU A 44 -9.68 -2.31 7.03
C LEU A 44 -8.38 -1.94 6.30
N GLN A 45 -8.45 -1.29 5.14
CA GLN A 45 -7.25 -0.75 4.49
C GLN A 45 -6.66 0.41 5.31
N THR A 46 -7.50 1.25 5.94
CA THR A 46 -7.02 2.24 6.91
C THR A 46 -6.36 1.59 8.11
N ALA A 47 -6.94 0.51 8.66
CA ALA A 47 -6.31 -0.25 9.75
C ALA A 47 -4.94 -0.81 9.35
N VAL A 48 -4.80 -1.40 8.16
CA VAL A 48 -3.50 -1.84 7.60
C VAL A 48 -2.49 -0.68 7.56
N GLU A 49 -2.91 0.53 7.17
CA GLU A 49 -2.03 1.71 7.14
C GLU A 49 -1.67 2.22 8.55
N ILE A 50 -2.57 2.10 9.54
CA ILE A 50 -2.29 2.45 10.94
C ILE A 50 -1.23 1.51 11.53
N GLU A 51 -1.42 0.20 11.42
CA GLU A 51 -0.43 -0.78 11.94
C GLU A 51 0.92 -0.67 11.21
N LEU A 52 0.90 -0.33 9.92
CA LEU A 52 2.13 -0.05 9.19
C LEU A 52 2.83 1.22 9.70
N ALA A 53 2.09 2.21 10.21
CA ALA A 53 2.63 3.48 10.63
C ALA A 53 3.42 3.44 11.94
N THR A 54 3.09 2.49 12.82
CA THR A 54 3.76 2.30 14.11
C THR A 54 5.12 1.61 13.95
N VAL A 55 5.25 0.67 13.00
CA VAL A 55 6.45 -0.16 12.83
C VAL A 55 7.75 0.66 12.66
N PRO A 56 7.86 1.65 11.74
CA PRO A 56 9.09 2.42 11.61
C PRO A 56 9.42 3.27 12.85
N LEU A 57 8.40 3.76 13.57
CA LEU A 57 8.59 4.57 14.79
C LEU A 57 9.29 3.74 15.88
N TYR A 58 8.78 2.53 16.12
CA TYR A 58 9.33 1.61 17.11
C TYR A 58 10.70 1.08 16.71
N LEU A 59 10.88 0.72 15.44
CA LEU A 59 12.16 0.27 14.92
C LEU A 59 13.24 1.37 14.96
N PHE A 60 12.90 2.62 14.64
CA PHE A 60 13.86 3.72 14.69
C PHE A 60 14.40 3.94 16.12
N ALA A 61 13.50 3.96 17.10
CA ALA A 61 13.90 4.03 18.51
C ALA A 61 14.72 2.80 18.92
N TYR A 62 14.29 1.59 18.55
CA TYR A 62 15.04 0.35 18.79
C TYR A 62 16.48 0.41 18.25
N TYR A 63 16.66 0.86 17.00
CA TYR A 63 17.98 0.93 16.36
C TYR A 63 18.91 1.97 17.01
N SER A 64 18.34 2.99 17.65
CA SER A 64 19.10 3.95 18.44
C SER A 64 19.69 3.34 19.72
N ILE A 65 19.19 2.20 20.21
CA ILE A 65 19.67 1.56 21.44
C ILE A 65 20.89 0.68 21.14
N ASN A 66 22.00 0.94 21.84
CA ASN A 66 23.11 0.00 21.94
C ASN A 66 22.80 -1.05 23.02
N ARG A 67 22.30 -2.22 22.60
CA ARG A 67 21.85 -3.30 23.48
C ARG A 67 22.97 -4.09 24.16
N THR A 68 24.19 -3.99 23.63
CA THR A 68 25.39 -4.62 24.20
C THR A 68 26.47 -3.56 24.44
N PRO A 69 26.20 -2.56 25.29
CA PRO A 69 27.16 -1.51 25.57
C PRO A 69 28.32 -2.06 26.42
N GLU A 70 29.32 -1.22 26.68
CA GLU A 70 30.43 -1.59 27.57
C GLU A 70 29.90 -2.10 28.93
N GLY A 71 30.44 -3.24 29.38
CA GLY A 71 29.99 -3.89 30.61
C GLY A 71 28.66 -4.63 30.51
N PHE A 72 28.17 -4.97 29.30
CA PHE A 72 27.03 -5.88 29.14
C PHE A 72 27.36 -7.32 29.57
N PRO A 73 26.47 -8.03 30.31
CA PRO A 73 25.26 -7.57 31.01
C PRO A 73 25.52 -7.30 32.52
N ALA A 74 26.74 -6.95 32.90
CA ALA A 74 27.18 -6.86 34.30
C ALA A 74 26.60 -5.64 35.05
N THR A 75 26.37 -4.51 34.38
CA THR A 75 25.87 -3.28 35.01
C THR A 75 24.36 -3.13 34.87
N ASP A 76 23.72 -2.38 35.77
CA ASP A 76 22.28 -2.11 35.70
C ASP A 76 21.92 -1.36 34.41
N LEU A 77 22.76 -0.41 34.00
CA LEU A 77 22.57 0.38 32.78
C LEU A 77 22.66 -0.49 31.51
N SER A 78 23.60 -1.44 31.45
CA SER A 78 23.73 -2.33 30.29
C SER A 78 22.60 -3.35 30.21
N ARG A 79 22.09 -3.84 31.35
CA ARG A 79 20.87 -4.67 31.39
C ARG A 79 19.64 -3.87 31.00
N PHE A 80 19.51 -2.63 31.46
CA PHE A 80 18.43 -1.74 31.04
C PHE A 80 18.45 -1.49 29.53
N ALA A 81 19.62 -1.29 28.91
CA ALA A 81 19.72 -1.17 27.45
C ALA A 81 19.21 -2.44 26.74
N GLY A 82 19.56 -3.62 27.27
CA GLY A 82 19.03 -4.90 26.79
C GLY A 82 17.50 -5.01 26.95
N GLN A 83 16.97 -4.62 28.10
CA GLN A 83 15.54 -4.60 28.42
C GLN A 83 14.75 -3.66 27.52
N ALA A 84 15.18 -2.39 27.41
CA ALA A 84 14.55 -1.41 26.55
C ALA A 84 14.51 -1.89 25.09
N GLY A 85 15.64 -2.39 24.57
CA GLY A 85 15.68 -2.97 23.23
C GLY A 85 14.80 -4.20 23.06
N GLY A 86 14.73 -5.09 24.05
CA GLY A 86 13.89 -6.29 24.01
C GLY A 86 12.39 -5.97 23.99
N ILE A 87 11.95 -5.03 24.84
CA ILE A 87 10.57 -4.56 24.89
C ILE A 87 10.19 -3.80 23.62
N MET A 88 11.05 -2.89 23.12
CA MET A 88 10.77 -2.19 21.86
C MET A 88 10.60 -3.17 20.68
N MET A 89 11.42 -4.24 20.64
CA MET A 89 11.33 -5.26 19.60
C MET A 89 10.09 -6.14 19.77
N SER A 90 9.67 -6.49 21.00
CA SER A 90 8.45 -7.27 21.19
C SER A 90 7.22 -6.52 20.70
N VAL A 91 7.11 -5.24 21.04
CA VAL A 91 6.00 -4.39 20.53
C VAL A 91 6.05 -4.31 19.00
N ALA A 92 7.22 -4.02 18.40
CA ALA A 92 7.32 -3.97 16.94
C ALA A 92 6.94 -5.31 16.23
N VAL A 93 7.16 -6.45 16.88
CA VAL A 93 6.75 -7.77 16.37
C VAL A 93 5.24 -7.98 16.49
N GLU A 94 4.62 -7.50 17.57
CA GLU A 94 3.16 -7.49 17.79
C GLU A 94 2.47 -6.56 16.77
N GLU A 95 3.02 -5.38 16.46
CA GLU A 95 2.51 -4.51 15.39
C GLU A 95 2.56 -5.18 13.99
N MET A 96 3.59 -6.00 13.73
CA MET A 96 3.65 -6.80 12.49
C MET A 96 2.59 -7.92 12.47
N LEU A 97 2.21 -8.45 13.64
CA LEU A 97 1.07 -9.36 13.78
C LEU A 97 -0.24 -8.61 13.49
N HIS A 98 -0.45 -7.42 14.06
CA HIS A 98 -1.64 -6.62 13.80
C HIS A 98 -1.79 -6.28 12.31
N LEU A 99 -0.71 -5.84 11.68
CA LEU A 99 -0.64 -5.62 10.24
C LEU A 99 -1.06 -6.87 9.44
N SER A 100 -0.60 -8.06 9.89
CA SER A 100 -0.93 -9.33 9.25
C SER A 100 -2.39 -9.73 9.45
N LEU A 101 -2.96 -9.52 10.64
CA LEU A 101 -4.36 -9.79 10.96
C LEU A 101 -5.30 -8.87 10.17
N SER A 102 -5.01 -7.56 10.15
CA SER A 102 -5.76 -6.58 9.36
C SER A 102 -5.68 -6.86 7.85
N SER A 103 -4.51 -7.29 7.37
CA SER A 103 -4.32 -7.73 5.98
C SER A 103 -5.11 -9.01 5.66
N ASN A 104 -5.12 -10.01 6.56
CA ASN A 104 -5.91 -11.24 6.38
C ASN A 104 -7.41 -10.95 6.37
N MET A 105 -7.90 -10.06 7.25
CA MET A 105 -9.29 -9.60 7.26
C MET A 105 -9.65 -8.94 5.93
N LEU A 106 -8.86 -7.99 5.45
CA LEU A 106 -9.11 -7.31 4.17
C LEU A 106 -9.07 -8.29 2.99
N TYR A 107 -8.07 -9.18 2.95
CA TYR A 107 -7.93 -10.19 1.91
C TYR A 107 -9.12 -11.16 1.87
N SER A 108 -9.59 -11.61 3.02
CA SER A 108 -10.74 -12.53 3.12
C SER A 108 -12.02 -11.96 2.49
N LEU A 109 -12.17 -10.63 2.47
CA LEU A 109 -13.26 -9.90 1.80
C LEU A 109 -13.06 -9.71 0.29
N GLY A 110 -12.00 -10.30 -0.27
CA GLY A 110 -11.67 -10.30 -1.69
C GLY A 110 -10.83 -9.10 -2.15
N VAL A 111 -10.22 -8.35 -1.23
CA VAL A 111 -9.43 -7.15 -1.54
C VAL A 111 -7.95 -7.39 -1.21
N GLN A 112 -7.08 -7.20 -2.20
CA GLN A 112 -5.63 -7.30 -1.98
C GLN A 112 -5.14 -6.14 -1.09
N PRO A 113 -4.54 -6.41 0.09
CA PRO A 113 -3.98 -5.36 0.95
C PRO A 113 -2.90 -4.55 0.22
N GLN A 114 -2.90 -3.24 0.40
CA GLN A 114 -1.90 -2.32 -0.16
C GLN A 114 -1.00 -1.76 0.95
N LEU A 115 0.31 -1.91 0.78
CA LEU A 115 1.36 -1.49 1.72
C LEU A 115 2.45 -0.64 1.03
N TYR A 116 2.85 -0.98 -0.20
CA TYR A 116 3.90 -0.25 -0.92
C TYR A 116 3.49 1.22 -1.15
N LEU A 117 4.38 2.15 -0.77
CA LEU A 117 4.15 3.61 -0.73
C LEU A 117 3.03 4.07 0.21
N ARG A 118 2.64 3.24 1.18
CA ARG A 118 1.63 3.55 2.21
C ARG A 118 2.19 3.69 3.61
N SER A 119 3.52 3.61 3.78
CA SER A 119 4.16 3.94 5.05
C SER A 119 3.94 5.42 5.38
N PRO A 120 3.87 5.82 6.66
CA PRO A 120 3.80 7.21 7.08
C PRO A 120 4.87 8.10 6.45
N SER A 121 4.43 9.24 5.93
CA SER A 121 5.32 10.26 5.37
C SER A 121 4.58 11.59 5.19
N PRO A 122 5.25 12.76 5.38
CA PRO A 122 6.59 12.93 5.96
C PRO A 122 6.57 12.84 7.49
N TYR A 123 7.74 12.63 8.11
CA TYR A 123 7.90 12.72 9.56
C TYR A 123 8.23 14.16 10.02
N PRO A 124 7.68 14.63 11.16
CA PRO A 124 6.71 13.94 12.00
C PRO A 124 5.35 13.79 11.29
N THR A 125 4.67 12.67 11.53
CA THR A 125 3.41 12.28 10.88
C THR A 125 2.25 12.27 11.88
N ASP A 126 1.02 12.17 11.36
CA ASP A 126 -0.15 11.75 12.13
C ASP A 126 -0.54 10.30 11.73
N LEU A 127 -1.44 9.67 12.49
CA LEU A 127 -2.00 8.38 12.13
C LEU A 127 -3.19 8.55 11.16
N PRO A 128 -3.35 7.65 10.16
CA PRO A 128 -4.44 7.75 9.18
C PRO A 128 -5.83 7.82 9.84
N GLY A 129 -6.55 8.91 9.58
CA GLY A 129 -7.91 9.11 10.10
C GLY A 129 -7.99 9.53 11.57
N HIS A 130 -6.86 9.70 12.27
CA HIS A 130 -6.83 10.14 13.67
C HIS A 130 -7.32 11.59 13.84
N ALA A 131 -7.79 11.91 15.04
CA ALA A 131 -8.15 13.27 15.43
C ALA A 131 -6.92 14.17 15.44
N ARG A 132 -7.08 15.45 15.10
CA ARG A 132 -5.92 16.36 15.03
C ARG A 132 -5.18 16.52 16.36
N LEU A 133 -5.81 16.23 17.49
CA LEU A 133 -5.23 16.43 18.82
C LEU A 133 -5.04 15.08 19.51
N GLY A 134 -3.86 14.88 20.09
CA GLY A 134 -3.59 13.75 20.97
C GLY A 134 -4.19 13.90 22.37
N PRO A 135 -3.94 12.94 23.28
CA PRO A 135 -4.49 12.91 24.63
C PRO A 135 -4.16 14.15 25.47
N ASP A 136 -3.00 14.79 25.25
CA ASP A 136 -2.59 16.02 25.93
C ASP A 136 -3.20 17.30 25.33
N ARG A 137 -4.12 17.15 24.38
CA ARG A 137 -4.80 18.23 23.63
C ARG A 137 -3.89 19.07 22.74
N LYS A 138 -2.72 18.56 22.37
CA LYS A 138 -1.85 19.19 21.36
C LYS A 138 -1.91 18.44 20.03
N PRO A 139 -1.51 19.09 18.93
CA PRO A 139 -1.42 18.42 17.64
C PRO A 139 -0.56 17.16 17.71
N MET A 140 -1.11 16.03 17.28
CA MET A 140 -0.35 14.79 17.19
C MET A 140 0.69 14.93 16.07
N ALA A 141 1.95 14.66 16.40
CA ALA A 141 3.08 14.81 15.51
C ALA A 141 4.14 13.77 15.86
N LEU A 142 3.94 12.54 15.41
CA LEU A 142 4.77 11.38 15.70
C LEU A 142 6.11 11.48 14.97
N PRO A 143 7.24 11.68 15.68
CA PRO A 143 8.54 11.83 15.05
C PRO A 143 9.28 10.48 14.95
N LEU A 144 10.18 10.39 13.97
CA LEU A 144 11.30 9.44 14.05
C LEU A 144 12.35 10.04 14.97
N ALA A 145 12.45 9.57 16.21
CA ALA A 145 13.47 10.02 17.15
C ALA A 145 14.04 8.88 17.99
N LYS A 146 15.20 9.13 18.59
CA LYS A 146 15.88 8.18 19.46
C LYS A 146 15.02 7.80 20.67
N PHE A 147 15.31 6.62 21.23
CA PHE A 147 14.78 6.21 22.52
C PHE A 147 15.07 7.28 23.59
N SER A 148 14.00 7.84 24.15
CA SER A 148 14.04 8.91 25.14
C SER A 148 12.69 8.97 25.87
N SER A 149 12.63 9.71 26.98
CA SER A 149 11.37 9.96 27.68
C SER A 149 10.33 10.66 26.78
N GLY A 150 10.76 11.59 25.92
CA GLY A 150 9.89 12.25 24.95
C GLY A 150 9.38 11.30 23.86
N GLN A 151 10.24 10.41 23.36
CA GLN A 151 9.81 9.43 22.37
C GLN A 151 8.88 8.38 22.97
N LEU A 152 9.12 7.94 24.21
CA LEU A 152 8.20 7.07 24.94
C LEU A 152 6.83 7.73 25.14
N TRP A 153 6.77 9.06 25.33
CA TRP A 153 5.49 9.77 25.36
C TRP A 153 4.74 9.63 24.03
N HIS A 154 5.40 9.84 22.89
CA HIS A 154 4.76 9.64 21.59
C HIS A 154 4.25 8.21 21.39
N PHE A 155 4.93 7.20 21.94
CA PHE A 155 4.43 5.82 21.91
C PHE A 155 3.21 5.62 22.82
N LEU A 156 3.17 6.28 23.97
CA LEU A 156 1.98 6.30 24.83
C LEU A 156 0.80 7.05 24.19
N GLU A 157 1.06 8.03 23.32
CA GLU A 157 0.00 8.69 22.53
C GLU A 157 -0.61 7.75 21.49
N VAL A 158 0.21 6.89 20.87
CA VAL A 158 -0.25 5.87 19.92
C VAL A 158 -1.09 4.81 20.63
N GLU A 159 -0.54 4.23 21.70
CA GLU A 159 -1.16 3.13 22.45
C GLU A 159 -2.14 3.61 23.53
N TYR A 160 -2.61 4.85 23.43
CA TYR A 160 -3.41 5.45 24.49
C TYR A 160 -4.74 4.68 24.63
N PRO A 161 -5.10 4.17 25.83
CA PRO A 161 -6.23 3.26 25.92
C PRO A 161 -7.56 3.95 25.65
N ALA A 162 -8.50 3.28 25.01
CA ALA A 162 -9.86 3.75 24.82
C ALA A 162 -10.65 3.75 26.13
N ALA A 163 -11.63 4.65 26.27
CA ALA A 163 -12.58 4.54 27.40
C ALA A 163 -13.48 3.31 27.17
N ALA A 164 -13.97 2.67 28.23
CA ALA A 164 -14.73 1.42 28.11
C ALA A 164 -15.98 1.52 27.21
N ASP A 165 -16.62 2.70 27.12
CA ASP A 165 -17.74 3.01 26.20
C ASP A 165 -17.37 4.16 25.24
N ALA A 166 -16.10 4.27 24.84
CA ALA A 166 -15.69 5.24 23.82
C ALA A 166 -16.51 5.03 22.52
N PRO A 167 -16.93 6.11 21.84
CA PRO A 167 -17.72 5.97 20.62
C PRO A 167 -16.88 5.32 19.52
N PRO A 168 -17.41 4.36 18.77
CA PRO A 168 -16.73 3.80 17.61
C PRO A 168 -16.68 4.84 16.48
N GLU A 169 -15.49 5.13 15.94
CA GLU A 169 -15.25 6.19 14.96
C GLU A 169 -14.25 5.75 13.88
N LEU A 170 -14.60 5.93 12.60
CA LEU A 170 -13.66 5.68 11.48
C LEU A 170 -12.72 6.85 11.21
N ASN A 171 -13.24 8.07 11.39
CA ASN A 171 -12.52 9.31 11.16
C ASN A 171 -12.59 10.13 12.43
N ASN A 172 -11.51 10.87 12.72
CA ASN A 172 -11.37 11.68 13.93
C ASN A 172 -11.46 10.83 15.22
N TRP A 173 -11.01 9.58 15.16
CA TRP A 173 -10.82 8.74 16.33
C TRP A 173 -9.65 9.26 17.18
N GLN A 174 -9.69 9.06 18.50
CA GLN A 174 -8.67 9.50 19.46
C GLN A 174 -7.80 8.36 19.98
N THR A 175 -8.27 7.12 19.86
CA THR A 175 -7.51 5.91 20.21
C THR A 175 -7.72 4.82 19.16
N ILE A 176 -6.72 3.96 18.98
CA ILE A 176 -6.77 2.85 18.01
C ILE A 176 -7.99 1.94 18.28
N GLY A 177 -8.34 1.71 19.55
CA GLY A 177 -9.53 0.94 19.91
C GLY A 177 -10.85 1.49 19.33
N GLN A 178 -10.97 2.79 19.05
CA GLN A 178 -12.21 3.36 18.48
C GLN A 178 -12.41 2.99 17.01
N ILE A 179 -11.35 2.94 16.19
CA ILE A 179 -11.46 2.51 14.79
C ILE A 179 -11.74 1.01 14.70
N TYR A 180 -11.07 0.20 15.51
CA TYR A 180 -11.35 -1.24 15.57
C TYR A 180 -12.76 -1.54 16.10
N SER A 181 -13.24 -0.78 17.08
CA SER A 181 -14.63 -0.81 17.54
C SER A 181 -15.61 -0.47 16.40
N TYR A 182 -15.27 0.48 15.53
CA TYR A 182 -16.10 0.84 14.38
C TYR A 182 -16.18 -0.31 13.36
N LEU A 183 -15.04 -0.91 13.01
CA LEU A 183 -14.99 -2.09 12.13
C LEU A 183 -15.77 -3.26 12.71
N ARG A 184 -15.59 -3.51 14.02
CA ARG A 184 -16.31 -4.51 14.78
C ARG A 184 -17.84 -4.32 14.73
N CYS A 185 -18.32 -3.07 14.78
CA CYS A 185 -19.74 -2.76 14.62
C CYS A 185 -20.25 -3.12 13.22
N ILE A 186 -19.49 -2.81 12.16
CA ILE A 186 -19.90 -3.16 10.80
C ILE A 186 -19.96 -4.69 10.64
N ILE A 187 -18.96 -5.42 11.12
CA ILE A 187 -18.92 -6.89 11.08
C ILE A 187 -20.09 -7.50 11.85
N SER A 188 -20.48 -6.89 12.97
CA SER A 188 -21.56 -7.37 13.83
C SER A 188 -22.97 -7.03 13.31
N SER A 189 -23.08 -6.17 12.29
CA SER A 189 -24.36 -5.80 11.68
C SER A 189 -25.03 -6.94 10.91
N GLN A 190 -26.32 -6.81 10.64
CA GLN A 190 -27.08 -7.77 9.82
C GLN A 190 -26.62 -7.82 8.35
N HIS A 191 -25.85 -6.82 7.92
CA HIS A 191 -25.42 -6.65 6.53
C HIS A 191 -24.19 -7.47 6.17
N ILE A 192 -23.45 -7.99 7.15
CA ILE A 192 -22.24 -8.79 6.96
C ILE A 192 -22.52 -10.23 7.39
N THR A 193 -22.10 -11.20 6.58
CA THR A 193 -22.27 -12.64 6.84
C THR A 193 -20.93 -13.37 6.74
N ASP A 194 -20.89 -14.62 7.21
CA ASP A 194 -19.66 -15.42 7.12
C ASP A 194 -19.22 -15.68 5.67
N ASP A 195 -20.15 -15.65 4.71
CA ASP A 195 -19.83 -15.83 3.29
C ASP A 195 -19.01 -14.67 2.71
N ASP A 196 -19.09 -13.47 3.29
CA ASP A 196 -18.30 -12.32 2.86
C ASP A 196 -16.79 -12.56 3.07
N PHE A 197 -16.41 -13.32 4.09
CA PHE A 197 -15.02 -13.65 4.46
C PHE A 197 -14.45 -14.85 3.68
N LYS A 198 -15.14 -15.32 2.65
CA LYS A 198 -14.71 -16.47 1.83
C LYS A 198 -14.19 -16.08 0.45
N ALA A 199 -14.25 -14.80 0.09
CA ALA A 199 -13.79 -14.30 -1.21
C ALA A 199 -12.26 -14.44 -1.37
N GLY A 200 -11.51 -14.13 -0.31
CA GLY A 200 -10.10 -14.47 -0.19
C GLY A 200 -9.91 -15.81 0.51
N ARG A 201 -9.41 -16.82 -0.21
CA ARG A 201 -9.27 -18.18 0.33
C ARG A 201 -8.35 -18.20 1.55
N ALA A 202 -8.80 -18.75 2.67
CA ALA A 202 -8.01 -18.88 3.90
C ALA A 202 -6.62 -19.51 3.72
N PRO A 203 -6.41 -20.55 2.88
CA PRO A 203 -5.07 -21.09 2.62
C PRO A 203 -4.12 -20.10 1.91
N ALA A 204 -4.65 -19.08 1.24
CA ALA A 204 -3.86 -18.05 0.56
C ALA A 204 -3.56 -16.83 1.45
N GLN A 205 -4.13 -16.77 2.65
CA GLN A 205 -3.84 -15.73 3.66
C GLN A 205 -2.52 -16.00 4.38
N ILE A 206 -2.00 -15.03 5.15
CA ILE A 206 -0.80 -15.22 5.97
C ILE A 206 -1.10 -16.26 7.06
N GLN A 207 -0.33 -17.34 7.09
CA GLN A 207 -0.62 -18.50 7.93
C GLN A 207 -0.09 -18.32 9.37
N PRO A 208 -0.73 -18.93 10.39
CA PRO A 208 -0.27 -18.88 11.79
C PRO A 208 1.20 -19.23 11.98
N SER A 209 1.71 -20.17 11.19
CA SER A 209 3.12 -20.62 11.25
C SER A 209 4.15 -19.54 10.89
N ASN A 210 3.71 -18.40 10.35
CA ASN A 210 4.55 -17.28 9.95
C ASN A 210 4.82 -16.29 11.08
N TYR A 211 4.16 -16.44 12.23
CA TYR A 211 4.38 -15.60 13.40
C TYR A 211 5.10 -16.36 14.53
N SER A 212 5.93 -15.64 15.28
CA SER A 212 6.54 -16.12 16.52
C SER A 212 6.57 -14.98 17.53
N PRO A 213 5.86 -15.09 18.66
CA PRO A 213 5.73 -13.98 19.62
C PRO A 213 7.07 -13.63 20.30
N ASN A 214 7.94 -14.62 20.49
CA ASN A 214 9.30 -14.37 20.99
C ASN A 214 10.36 -14.75 19.96
N ASN A 215 11.47 -14.02 20.00
CA ASN A 215 12.71 -14.33 19.29
C ASN A 215 13.92 -13.86 20.12
N ILE A 216 15.14 -14.07 19.63
CA ILE A 216 16.35 -13.70 20.39
C ILE A 216 16.49 -12.19 20.59
N ASP A 217 15.89 -11.40 19.69
CA ASP A 217 15.90 -9.95 19.75
C ASP A 217 14.81 -9.39 20.70
N SER A 218 13.75 -10.12 21.02
CA SER A 218 12.76 -9.71 22.05
C SER A 218 13.17 -10.10 23.48
N VAL A 219 14.20 -10.93 23.64
CA VAL A 219 14.69 -11.42 24.95
C VAL A 219 15.75 -10.48 25.54
N TYR A 220 15.79 -10.38 26.86
CA TYR A 220 16.76 -9.55 27.58
C TYR A 220 17.18 -10.14 28.92
N PRO A 221 18.40 -9.83 29.43
CA PRO A 221 18.88 -10.34 30.71
C PRO A 221 18.35 -9.53 31.90
N THR A 222 17.81 -10.23 32.90
CA THR A 222 17.42 -9.66 34.20
C THR A 222 18.53 -9.75 35.23
N ALA A 223 19.51 -10.62 35.01
CA ALA A 223 20.68 -10.82 35.85
C ALA A 223 21.97 -10.88 35.01
N SER A 224 23.12 -10.72 35.67
CA SER A 224 24.42 -10.84 35.01
C SER A 224 24.74 -12.30 34.65
N PHE A 225 25.43 -12.50 33.53
CA PHE A 225 26.05 -13.76 33.12
C PHE A 225 27.40 -13.49 32.45
N ASN A 226 28.24 -14.52 32.30
CA ASN A 226 29.53 -14.35 31.63
C ASN A 226 29.36 -14.35 30.10
N PHE A 227 29.28 -13.16 29.51
CA PHE A 227 29.14 -12.99 28.06
C PHE A 227 30.37 -13.47 27.27
N GLY A 228 31.58 -13.28 27.81
CA GLY A 228 32.83 -13.70 27.15
C GLY A 228 33.14 -15.19 27.30
N CYS A 229 32.50 -15.88 28.25
CA CYS A 229 32.63 -17.31 28.48
C CYS A 229 31.27 -17.90 28.91
N PRO A 230 30.32 -18.06 27.97
CA PRO A 230 28.98 -18.54 28.29
C PRO A 230 29.00 -20.01 28.71
N VAL A 231 28.16 -20.36 29.69
CA VAL A 231 27.96 -21.75 30.13
C VAL A 231 26.71 -22.37 29.46
N PRO A 232 26.67 -23.69 29.22
CA PRO A 232 25.51 -24.35 28.61
C PRO A 232 24.21 -24.20 29.43
N THR A 233 23.08 -24.11 28.75
CA THR A 233 21.75 -24.21 29.39
C THR A 233 21.47 -25.66 29.84
N PRO A 234 20.75 -25.90 30.97
CA PRO A 234 20.13 -24.95 31.89
C PRO A 234 20.98 -24.67 33.14
N VAL A 235 22.31 -24.64 33.04
CA VAL A 235 23.19 -24.42 34.21
C VAL A 235 22.99 -23.00 34.77
N GLY A 236 23.04 -22.87 36.10
CA GLY A 236 23.01 -21.57 36.77
C GLY A 236 24.12 -20.65 36.26
N GLY A 237 23.79 -19.37 36.03
CA GLY A 237 24.70 -18.40 35.40
C GLY A 237 24.78 -18.47 33.88
N SER A 238 23.98 -19.33 33.22
CA SER A 238 23.78 -19.29 31.76
C SER A 238 22.92 -18.08 31.36
N ALA A 239 23.08 -17.61 30.12
CA ALA A 239 22.24 -16.56 29.56
C ALA A 239 20.74 -16.95 29.58
N ALA A 240 20.42 -18.23 29.35
CA ALA A 240 19.06 -18.74 29.42
C ALA A 240 18.45 -18.63 30.82
N ASN A 241 19.24 -18.82 31.88
CA ASN A 241 18.77 -18.68 33.26
C ASN A 241 18.53 -17.20 33.65
N ALA A 242 19.25 -16.26 33.02
CA ALA A 242 19.08 -14.83 33.23
C ALA A 242 18.03 -14.18 32.30
N ALA A 243 17.49 -14.91 31.32
CA ALA A 243 16.62 -14.38 30.30
C ALA A 243 15.21 -14.07 30.82
N ALA A 244 14.69 -12.90 30.44
CA ALA A 244 13.27 -12.58 30.48
C ALA A 244 12.72 -12.51 29.05
N TYR A 245 11.46 -12.95 28.93
CA TYR A 245 10.70 -12.97 27.69
C TYR A 245 9.63 -11.89 27.81
N ALA A 246 9.55 -11.02 26.80
CA ALA A 246 8.62 -9.91 26.79
C ALA A 246 7.19 -10.35 26.49
N SER A 247 7.02 -11.40 25.67
CA SER A 247 5.71 -11.91 25.28
C SER A 247 5.40 -13.30 25.88
N ARG A 248 4.12 -13.63 26.01
CA ARG A 248 3.57 -14.89 26.51
C ARG A 248 2.83 -15.64 25.39
N GLY A 249 2.46 -16.89 25.68
CA GLY A 249 1.88 -17.79 24.68
C GLY A 249 0.36 -17.70 24.56
N ASP A 250 -0.29 -16.98 25.47
CA ASP A 250 -1.73 -16.90 25.69
C ASP A 250 -2.29 -15.47 25.54
N SER A 251 -1.51 -14.57 24.97
CA SER A 251 -1.82 -13.14 24.79
C SER A 251 -2.75 -12.87 23.60
N HIS A 252 -3.51 -13.87 23.18
CA HIS A 252 -4.32 -13.81 21.97
C HIS A 252 -5.68 -14.51 22.13
N ALA A 253 -6.71 -13.99 21.45
CA ALA A 253 -8.08 -14.48 21.63
C ALA A 253 -8.35 -15.88 21.03
N GLY A 254 -7.55 -16.32 20.06
CA GLY A 254 -7.77 -17.57 19.32
C GLY A 254 -6.82 -18.71 19.70
N ARG A 255 -6.81 -19.78 18.89
CA ARG A 255 -5.85 -20.92 19.02
C ARG A 255 -4.40 -20.53 18.72
N SER A 256 -4.20 -19.41 18.05
CA SER A 256 -2.91 -18.82 17.70
C SER A 256 -3.07 -17.31 17.59
N ALA A 257 -2.00 -16.56 17.85
CA ALA A 257 -1.98 -15.10 17.73
C ALA A 257 -2.33 -14.65 16.30
N LEU A 258 -1.57 -15.15 15.33
CA LEU A 258 -1.89 -15.00 13.90
C LEU A 258 -2.90 -16.06 13.49
N MET A 259 -3.99 -15.66 12.83
CA MET A 259 -5.03 -16.56 12.32
C MET A 259 -5.49 -16.17 10.91
N THR A 260 -5.97 -17.17 10.18
CA THR A 260 -6.70 -16.94 8.93
C THR A 260 -8.16 -16.60 9.23
N ILE A 261 -8.77 -15.77 8.40
CA ILE A 261 -10.14 -15.29 8.55
C ILE A 261 -11.03 -16.00 7.52
N ALA A 262 -12.04 -16.74 7.99
CA ALA A 262 -13.00 -17.41 7.13
C ALA A 262 -14.46 -17.17 7.55
N SER A 263 -14.68 -16.39 8.61
CA SER A 263 -15.98 -16.12 9.21
C SER A 263 -15.98 -14.77 9.93
N ARG A 264 -17.16 -14.28 10.31
CA ARG A 264 -17.28 -13.11 11.20
C ARG A 264 -16.63 -13.35 12.54
N GLN A 265 -16.74 -14.55 13.08
CA GLN A 265 -16.17 -14.87 14.37
C GLN A 265 -14.64 -14.78 14.36
N ASP A 266 -13.99 -15.23 13.29
CA ASP A 266 -12.53 -15.09 13.14
C ASP A 266 -12.12 -13.62 13.05
N ALA A 267 -12.86 -12.82 12.27
CA ALA A 267 -12.58 -11.39 12.13
C ALA A 267 -12.74 -10.64 13.47
N LEU A 268 -13.79 -10.96 14.24
CA LEU A 268 -14.01 -10.38 15.56
C LEU A 268 -12.93 -10.79 16.57
N LYS A 269 -12.40 -12.02 16.48
CA LYS A 269 -11.26 -12.47 17.30
C LYS A 269 -9.97 -11.77 16.91
N ALA A 270 -9.72 -11.57 15.62
CA ALA A 270 -8.56 -10.83 15.15
C ALA A 270 -8.56 -9.39 15.69
N ILE A 271 -9.70 -8.69 15.62
CA ILE A 271 -9.87 -7.36 16.24
C ILE A 271 -9.62 -7.43 17.75
N GLN A 272 -10.18 -8.41 18.46
CA GLN A 272 -9.98 -8.53 19.90
C GLN A 272 -8.51 -8.79 20.29
N THR A 273 -7.76 -9.56 19.49
CA THR A 273 -6.31 -9.74 19.72
C THR A 273 -5.58 -8.40 19.57
N ILE A 274 -5.86 -7.64 18.51
CA ILE A 274 -5.22 -6.33 18.26
C ILE A 274 -5.51 -5.34 19.40
N ASP A 275 -6.78 -5.22 19.80
CA ASP A 275 -7.18 -4.33 20.90
C ASP A 275 -6.50 -4.73 22.22
N ALA A 276 -6.39 -6.04 22.50
CA ALA A 276 -5.81 -6.55 23.74
C ALA A 276 -4.30 -6.29 23.82
N GLU A 277 -3.54 -6.60 22.78
CA GLU A 277 -2.07 -6.45 22.75
C GLU A 277 -1.66 -4.96 22.81
N GLY A 278 -2.35 -4.08 22.07
CA GLY A 278 -2.07 -2.64 22.05
C GLY A 278 -2.39 -1.91 23.37
N GLU A 279 -3.67 -1.67 23.63
CA GLU A 279 -4.11 -0.89 24.79
C GLU A 279 -4.36 -1.72 26.06
N GLY A 280 -4.59 -3.03 25.92
CA GLY A 280 -4.97 -3.93 27.02
C GLY A 280 -6.45 -4.31 26.97
N PHE A 281 -6.85 -5.33 27.75
CA PHE A 281 -8.27 -5.64 27.93
C PHE A 281 -8.98 -4.53 28.72
N GLY A 282 -9.53 -3.53 28.02
CA GLY A 282 -10.19 -2.40 28.67
C GLY A 282 -9.22 -1.64 29.60
N PRO A 283 -9.61 -1.25 30.83
CA PRO A 283 -8.74 -0.49 31.74
C PRO A 283 -7.62 -1.33 32.40
N HIS A 284 -7.40 -2.57 31.97
CA HIS A 284 -6.41 -3.47 32.57
C HIS A 284 -5.02 -3.25 31.95
N LYS A 285 -3.97 -3.51 32.75
CA LYS A 285 -2.57 -3.38 32.31
C LYS A 285 -2.03 -4.61 31.58
N PHE A 286 -2.80 -5.69 31.58
CA PHE A 286 -2.41 -6.96 31.01
C PHE A 286 -3.18 -7.20 29.72
N ASP A 287 -2.51 -7.81 28.75
CA ASP A 287 -3.05 -8.18 27.44
C ASP A 287 -3.35 -9.69 27.31
N ASP A 288 -3.07 -10.47 28.35
CA ASP A 288 -3.32 -11.92 28.43
C ASP A 288 -4.24 -12.32 29.59
N GLU A 289 -4.95 -13.46 29.48
CA GLU A 289 -5.80 -13.96 30.58
C GLU A 289 -5.00 -14.38 31.82
N SER A 290 -3.75 -14.82 31.64
CA SER A 290 -2.90 -15.22 32.78
C SER A 290 -2.34 -14.03 33.56
N HIS A 291 -2.56 -12.80 33.07
CA HIS A 291 -2.07 -11.55 33.66
C HIS A 291 -0.53 -11.55 33.83
N HIS A 292 0.18 -12.08 32.84
CA HIS A 292 1.63 -12.22 32.85
C HIS A 292 2.33 -11.51 31.68
N GLU A 293 1.58 -10.93 30.75
CA GLU A 293 2.05 -10.03 29.71
C GLU A 293 1.37 -8.66 29.83
N LEU A 294 2.16 -7.61 29.57
CA LEU A 294 1.73 -6.23 29.68
C LEU A 294 1.34 -5.73 28.30
N SER A 295 0.24 -4.96 28.20
CA SER A 295 -0.11 -4.25 26.97
C SER A 295 0.99 -3.29 26.54
N HIS A 296 1.02 -2.89 25.27
CA HIS A 296 2.03 -1.97 24.73
C HIS A 296 2.11 -0.68 25.54
N TYR A 297 0.94 -0.08 25.85
CA TYR A 297 0.85 1.10 26.71
C TYR A 297 1.58 0.91 28.04
N TYR A 298 1.36 -0.23 28.72
CA TYR A 298 1.97 -0.47 30.02
C TYR A 298 3.44 -0.93 29.93
N LYS A 299 3.84 -1.59 28.84
CA LYS A 299 5.25 -1.86 28.50
C LYS A 299 6.03 -0.53 28.40
N PHE A 300 5.49 0.46 27.69
CA PHE A 300 6.10 1.79 27.56
C PHE A 300 6.11 2.59 28.88
N LEU A 301 5.02 2.55 29.66
CA LEU A 301 5.01 3.14 31.01
C LEU A 301 6.07 2.53 31.92
N THR A 302 6.25 1.22 31.85
CA THR A 302 7.27 0.51 32.63
C THR A 302 8.67 1.01 32.28
N LEU A 303 8.99 1.17 31.00
CA LEU A 303 10.26 1.77 30.57
C LEU A 303 10.38 3.24 31.01
N GLN A 304 9.31 4.02 30.90
CA GLN A 304 9.32 5.43 31.30
C GLN A 304 9.55 5.57 32.80
N SER A 305 9.01 4.68 33.63
CA SER A 305 9.21 4.65 35.09
C SER A 305 10.68 4.47 35.50
N GLN A 306 11.50 3.88 34.63
CA GLN A 306 12.94 3.67 34.80
C GLN A 306 13.77 4.86 34.31
N LEU A 307 13.17 5.94 33.82
CA LEU A 307 13.87 7.15 33.39
C LEU A 307 13.73 8.26 34.44
N ALA A 308 14.82 9.01 34.65
CA ALA A 308 14.80 10.14 35.57
C ALA A 308 13.85 11.23 35.08
N GLY A 309 13.05 11.79 35.99
CA GLY A 309 12.03 12.80 35.68
C GLY A 309 10.63 12.25 35.39
N TYR A 310 10.45 10.93 35.45
CA TYR A 310 9.12 10.31 35.40
C TYR A 310 8.26 10.73 36.61
N ASP A 311 7.03 11.15 36.34
CA ASP A 311 6.00 11.46 37.33
C ASP A 311 4.75 10.61 37.05
N PRO A 312 4.36 9.68 37.94
CA PRO A 312 3.15 8.87 37.76
C PRO A 312 1.85 9.68 37.87
N HIS A 313 1.93 10.95 38.27
CA HIS A 313 0.79 11.87 38.39
C HIS A 313 0.76 12.95 37.30
N ASP A 314 1.56 12.80 36.23
CA ASP A 314 1.48 13.69 35.07
C ASP A 314 0.07 13.64 34.47
N GLU A 315 -0.55 14.82 34.29
CA GLU A 315 -1.94 14.98 33.85
C GLU A 315 -2.24 14.37 32.48
N LYS A 316 -1.20 14.10 31.70
CA LYS A 316 -1.34 13.48 30.38
C LYS A 316 -1.45 11.96 30.44
N LEU A 317 -1.06 11.35 31.56
CA LEU A 317 -1.19 9.91 31.75
C LEU A 317 -2.63 9.54 32.10
N ARG A 318 -3.01 8.33 31.70
CA ARG A 318 -4.32 7.79 32.02
C ARG A 318 -4.37 7.24 33.44
N ASP A 319 -5.50 7.46 34.12
CA ASP A 319 -5.75 6.86 35.45
C ASP A 319 -5.93 5.33 35.40
N LEU A 320 -6.35 4.80 34.24
CA LEU A 320 -6.67 3.40 34.04
C LEU A 320 -6.07 2.88 32.71
N PRO A 321 -5.16 1.89 32.76
CA PRO A 321 -4.58 1.30 33.98
C PRO A 321 -3.74 2.30 34.79
N PRO A 322 -3.67 2.17 36.14
CA PRO A 322 -2.94 3.13 36.97
C PRO A 322 -1.44 3.11 36.63
N PRO A 323 -0.80 4.27 36.42
CA PRO A 323 0.62 4.33 36.12
C PRO A 323 1.48 3.67 37.21
N PRO A 324 2.55 2.94 36.86
CA PRO A 324 3.44 2.34 37.86
C PRO A 324 4.14 3.43 38.69
N PRO A 325 4.54 3.15 39.95
CA PRO A 325 5.41 4.06 40.67
C PRO A 325 6.78 4.18 39.96
N PRO A 326 7.54 5.27 40.20
CA PRO A 326 8.92 5.37 39.73
C PRO A 326 9.73 4.13 40.12
N ALA A 327 10.49 3.60 39.17
CA ALA A 327 11.31 2.43 39.43
C ALA A 327 12.39 2.73 40.47
N ALA A 328 12.78 1.72 41.26
CA ALA A 328 13.80 1.87 42.29
C ALA A 328 15.15 2.40 41.74
N ARG A 329 15.44 2.10 40.47
CA ARG A 329 16.56 2.67 39.73
C ARG A 329 16.03 3.43 38.52
N GLN A 330 16.33 4.73 38.48
CA GLN A 330 16.04 5.59 37.34
C GLN A 330 17.34 6.03 36.66
N PHE A 331 17.37 6.06 35.33
CA PHE A 331 18.54 6.44 34.54
C PHE A 331 18.43 7.89 34.05
N GLY A 332 19.47 8.69 34.30
CA GLY A 332 19.54 10.08 33.85
C GLY A 332 19.95 10.22 32.39
N ARG A 333 19.80 11.43 31.83
CA ARG A 333 20.14 11.75 30.43
C ARG A 333 21.59 11.40 30.07
N GLU A 334 22.55 11.68 30.94
CA GLU A 334 23.97 11.37 30.71
C GLU A 334 24.26 9.87 30.69
N GLU A 335 23.48 9.08 31.44
CA GLU A 335 23.61 7.62 31.46
C GLU A 335 23.00 7.02 30.20
N LEU A 336 21.81 7.48 29.80
CA LEU A 336 21.18 7.06 28.55
C LEU A 336 22.08 7.36 27.35
N ALA A 337 22.75 8.52 27.31
CA ALA A 337 23.67 8.86 26.22
C ALA A 337 24.81 7.84 26.03
N LYS A 338 25.21 7.09 27.07
CA LYS A 338 26.27 6.06 27.00
C LYS A 338 25.81 4.77 26.31
N ILE A 339 24.51 4.54 26.24
CA ILE A 339 23.89 3.34 25.66
C ILE A 339 23.12 3.64 24.37
N MET A 340 23.24 4.85 23.82
CA MET A 340 22.52 5.26 22.61
C MET A 340 23.49 5.58 21.47
N PHE A 341 23.06 5.26 20.25
CA PHE A 341 23.60 5.84 19.03
C PHE A 341 22.92 7.20 18.78
N ASP A 342 23.71 8.22 18.48
CA ASP A 342 23.24 9.59 18.34
C ASP A 342 22.62 9.82 16.95
N PHE A 343 21.39 9.37 16.74
CA PHE A 343 20.62 9.67 15.52
C PHE A 343 20.10 11.12 15.50
N PRO A 344 20.00 11.73 14.31
CA PRO A 344 19.18 12.92 14.09
C PRO A 344 17.69 12.58 14.22
N ASP A 345 16.88 13.55 14.64
CA ASP A 345 15.42 13.42 14.66
C ASP A 345 14.85 13.75 13.26
N ASN A 346 13.80 13.02 12.86
CA ASN A 346 13.13 13.13 11.55
C ASN A 346 14.09 13.22 10.36
N PRO A 347 15.06 12.29 10.23
CA PRO A 347 16.00 12.38 9.14
C PRO A 347 15.32 12.17 7.79
N VAL A 348 15.75 12.95 6.81
CA VAL A 348 15.41 12.79 5.39
C VAL A 348 16.69 12.55 4.62
N ALA A 349 16.68 11.61 3.67
CA ALA A 349 17.90 11.20 2.97
C ALA A 349 18.51 12.37 2.19
N ALA A 350 17.65 13.27 1.67
CA ALA A 350 18.08 14.49 0.98
C ALA A 350 18.93 15.44 1.84
N ALA A 351 18.84 15.38 3.18
CA ALA A 351 19.64 16.19 4.08
C ALA A 351 21.01 15.58 4.38
N TYR A 352 21.20 14.29 4.12
CA TYR A 352 22.46 13.61 4.36
C TYR A 352 23.54 13.97 3.34
N PRO A 353 24.83 13.93 3.73
CA PRO A 353 25.93 14.17 2.80
C PRO A 353 25.98 13.10 1.69
N PRO A 354 26.63 13.40 0.56
CA PRO A 354 26.84 12.42 -0.51
C PRO A 354 27.40 11.10 0.03
N GLY A 355 26.86 10.00 -0.48
CA GLY A 355 27.14 8.63 -0.05
C GLY A 355 26.23 8.17 1.09
N ARG A 356 26.05 8.99 2.14
CA ARG A 356 25.10 8.68 3.24
C ARG A 356 23.67 8.76 2.76
N ARG A 357 23.38 9.75 1.92
CA ARG A 357 22.10 9.89 1.23
C ARG A 357 21.79 8.64 0.43
N GLU A 358 22.68 8.22 -0.46
CA GLU A 358 22.46 7.04 -1.32
C GLU A 358 22.29 5.76 -0.49
N LEU A 359 23.03 5.58 0.60
CA LEU A 359 22.84 4.46 1.52
C LEU A 359 21.48 4.51 2.22
N ALA A 360 21.05 5.69 2.69
CA ALA A 360 19.72 5.86 3.27
C ALA A 360 18.61 5.60 2.24
N ASP A 361 18.78 6.05 1.00
CA ASP A 361 17.87 5.78 -0.11
C ASP A 361 17.79 4.27 -0.41
N ILE A 362 18.91 3.53 -0.38
CA ILE A 362 18.92 2.08 -0.54
C ILE A 362 18.17 1.38 0.59
N VAL A 363 18.35 1.80 1.83
CA VAL A 363 17.65 1.19 2.98
C VAL A 363 16.16 1.49 2.95
N SER A 364 15.75 2.71 2.58
CA SER A 364 14.35 3.05 2.34
C SER A 364 13.77 2.26 1.14
N GLY A 365 14.54 2.06 0.07
CA GLY A 365 14.16 1.19 -1.04
C GLY A 365 14.01 -0.28 -0.63
N LEU A 366 14.92 -0.82 0.18
CA LEU A 366 14.81 -2.16 0.75
C LEU A 366 13.53 -2.31 1.57
N TYR A 367 13.25 -1.33 2.45
CA TYR A 367 12.01 -1.28 3.23
C TYR A 367 10.77 -1.30 2.32
N GLN A 368 10.72 -0.46 1.27
CA GLN A 368 9.60 -0.45 0.32
C GLN A 368 9.46 -1.77 -0.45
N TYR A 369 10.57 -2.41 -0.84
CA TYR A 369 10.51 -3.71 -1.49
C TYR A 369 10.06 -4.82 -0.54
N MET A 370 10.36 -4.72 0.76
CA MET A 370 9.80 -5.62 1.78
C MET A 370 8.28 -5.50 1.87
N LEU A 371 7.71 -4.31 1.71
CA LEU A 371 6.26 -4.12 1.65
C LEU A 371 5.67 -4.80 0.40
N ILE A 372 6.33 -4.71 -0.76
CA ILE A 372 5.92 -5.44 -1.98
C ILE A 372 5.99 -6.96 -1.75
N MET A 373 7.05 -7.48 -1.13
CA MET A 373 7.14 -8.90 -0.77
C MET A 373 6.05 -9.32 0.23
N THR A 374 5.65 -8.42 1.12
CA THR A 374 4.56 -8.66 2.08
C THR A 374 3.22 -8.78 1.35
N GLU A 375 2.93 -7.89 0.40
CA GLU A 375 1.72 -8.00 -0.45
C GLU A 375 1.74 -9.28 -1.31
N SER A 376 2.91 -9.65 -1.81
CA SER A 376 3.09 -10.80 -2.70
C SER A 376 2.73 -12.12 -2.05
N ILE A 377 2.79 -12.24 -0.71
CA ILE A 377 2.52 -13.51 -0.01
C ILE A 377 1.13 -14.07 -0.33
N PHE A 378 0.15 -13.18 -0.56
CA PHE A 378 -1.23 -13.53 -0.90
C PHE A 378 -1.39 -14.09 -2.33
N LEU A 379 -0.36 -13.95 -3.16
CA LEU A 379 -0.29 -14.49 -4.53
C LEU A 379 0.45 -15.83 -4.58
N ILE A 380 1.07 -16.23 -3.48
CA ILE A 380 1.85 -17.47 -3.40
C ILE A 380 0.93 -18.65 -3.14
N GLU A 381 1.17 -19.74 -3.88
CA GLU A 381 0.49 -21.01 -3.64
C GLU A 381 0.59 -21.43 -2.17
N PRO A 382 -0.53 -21.83 -1.52
CA PRO A 382 -0.57 -22.11 -0.07
C PRO A 382 0.56 -23.04 0.43
N SER A 383 0.90 -24.06 -0.36
CA SER A 383 1.96 -25.03 -0.01
C SER A 383 3.37 -24.42 0.01
N GLN A 384 3.58 -23.28 -0.64
CA GLN A 384 4.86 -22.60 -0.77
C GLN A 384 4.98 -21.37 0.14
N GLN A 385 3.91 -20.92 0.78
CA GLN A 385 3.92 -19.68 1.57
C GLN A 385 4.95 -19.69 2.70
N LYS A 386 5.12 -20.81 3.42
CA LYS A 386 6.10 -20.90 4.50
C LYS A 386 7.54 -20.76 3.99
N LEU A 387 7.84 -21.39 2.85
CA LEU A 387 9.15 -21.27 2.20
C LEU A 387 9.37 -19.83 1.72
N TYR A 388 8.37 -19.27 1.03
CA TYR A 388 8.39 -17.90 0.56
C TYR A 388 8.69 -16.93 1.70
N PHE A 389 7.90 -16.95 2.77
CA PHE A 389 8.06 -16.07 3.93
C PHE A 389 9.47 -16.14 4.54
N ASN A 390 10.04 -17.35 4.65
CA ASN A 390 11.38 -17.52 5.18
C ASN A 390 12.45 -16.93 4.24
N GLN A 391 12.28 -17.07 2.92
CA GLN A 391 13.22 -16.58 1.91
C GLN A 391 13.11 -15.08 1.64
N THR A 392 11.92 -14.50 1.84
CA THR A 392 11.64 -13.08 1.63
C THR A 392 11.64 -12.32 2.94
N LEU A 393 10.55 -12.36 3.71
CA LEU A 393 10.29 -11.49 4.86
C LEU A 393 11.27 -11.75 6.00
N HIS A 394 11.51 -13.01 6.38
CA HIS A 394 12.47 -13.34 7.43
C HIS A 394 13.91 -12.96 7.03
N ARG A 395 14.29 -13.26 5.78
CA ARG A 395 15.65 -12.96 5.28
C ARG A 395 15.89 -11.45 5.16
N SER A 396 14.96 -10.73 4.54
CA SER A 396 15.06 -9.29 4.34
C SER A 396 15.09 -8.53 5.66
N MET A 397 14.21 -8.85 6.62
CA MET A 397 14.18 -8.17 7.91
C MET A 397 15.41 -8.48 8.77
N ILE A 398 15.68 -9.76 9.06
CA ILE A 398 16.66 -10.16 10.08
C ILE A 398 18.10 -10.17 9.56
N TRP A 399 18.30 -10.61 8.31
CA TRP A 399 19.64 -10.79 7.77
C TRP A 399 20.14 -9.57 7.00
N ILE A 400 19.24 -8.75 6.44
CA ILE A 400 19.63 -7.61 5.59
C ILE A 400 19.29 -6.28 6.27
N LEU A 401 18.01 -5.94 6.46
CA LEU A 401 17.57 -4.63 6.96
C LEU A 401 18.14 -4.35 8.35
N ASP A 402 17.96 -5.29 9.29
CA ASP A 402 18.51 -5.15 10.64
C ASP A 402 20.02 -4.96 10.61
N LYS A 403 20.73 -5.74 9.81
CA LYS A 403 22.20 -5.71 9.78
C LYS A 403 22.76 -4.49 9.08
N VAL A 404 22.15 -4.04 7.97
CA VAL A 404 22.56 -2.81 7.29
C VAL A 404 22.31 -1.60 8.18
N ILE A 405 21.19 -1.53 8.91
CA ILE A 405 20.95 -0.43 9.87
C ILE A 405 21.94 -0.48 11.03
N GLN A 406 22.27 -1.68 11.54
CA GLN A 406 23.32 -1.83 12.56
C GLN A 406 24.71 -1.43 12.07
N ALA A 407 25.00 -1.54 10.78
CA ALA A 407 26.20 -0.98 10.17
C ALA A 407 26.11 0.54 10.02
N MET A 408 24.97 1.05 9.51
CA MET A 408 24.70 2.49 9.33
C MET A 408 24.91 3.28 10.62
N ARG A 409 24.39 2.80 11.76
CA ARG A 409 24.49 3.50 13.05
C ARG A 409 25.91 3.68 13.59
N LYS A 410 26.91 3.05 12.96
CA LYS A 410 28.34 3.26 13.27
C LYS A 410 28.96 4.35 12.39
N ILE A 411 28.37 4.66 11.24
CA ILE A 411 28.86 5.64 10.26
C ILE A 411 28.61 7.06 10.79
N PRO A 412 29.65 7.92 10.90
CA PRO A 412 29.47 9.29 11.32
C PRO A 412 28.89 10.16 10.20
N LEU A 413 28.07 11.14 10.58
CA LEU A 413 27.57 12.23 9.72
C LEU A 413 28.51 13.45 9.70
N SER A 414 29.57 13.45 10.52
CA SER A 414 30.58 14.51 10.54
C SER A 414 31.32 14.66 9.20
N GLY A 415 31.56 15.89 8.75
CA GLY A 415 32.30 16.17 7.51
C GLY A 415 31.58 17.08 6.50
N THR A 416 30.42 17.63 6.89
CA THR A 416 29.72 18.72 6.19
C THR A 416 29.27 19.75 7.22
N ASP A 417 29.25 21.05 6.88
CA ASP A 417 29.00 22.16 7.82
C ASP A 417 27.63 22.12 8.54
N SER A 418 26.77 21.14 8.22
CA SER A 418 25.37 21.05 8.66
C SER A 418 25.12 20.14 9.87
N TYR A 419 26.07 19.31 10.30
CA TYR A 419 25.84 18.31 11.37
C TYR A 419 26.91 18.36 12.50
N PRO A 420 26.50 18.32 13.78
CA PRO A 420 27.40 18.08 14.91
C PRO A 420 28.26 16.82 14.71
N SER A 421 29.47 16.82 15.25
CA SER A 421 30.44 15.74 15.06
C SER A 421 30.06 14.39 15.68
N THR A 422 29.03 14.34 16.53
CA THR A 422 28.59 13.13 17.24
C THR A 422 27.55 12.31 16.49
N LEU A 423 26.81 12.92 15.56
CA LEU A 423 25.66 12.27 14.92
C LEU A 423 26.07 11.08 14.04
N LYS A 424 25.20 10.06 14.06
CA LYS A 424 25.32 8.82 13.32
C LYS A 424 24.25 8.74 12.24
N LEU A 425 24.59 8.05 11.16
CA LEU A 425 23.65 7.79 10.08
C LEU A 425 22.49 6.92 10.61
N ALA A 426 21.26 7.35 10.33
CA ALA A 426 20.04 6.66 10.72
C ALA A 426 19.19 6.33 9.47
N PRO A 427 18.38 5.26 9.51
CA PRO A 427 17.40 4.99 8.45
C PRO A 427 16.36 6.09 8.38
N THR A 428 15.80 6.35 7.19
CA THR A 428 14.77 7.40 7.01
C THR A 428 13.37 6.82 6.79
N PHE A 429 13.28 5.54 6.42
CA PHE A 429 12.03 4.82 6.14
C PHE A 429 11.11 5.54 5.13
N GLU A 430 11.70 6.27 4.19
CA GLU A 430 10.96 7.08 3.22
C GLU A 430 10.21 6.19 2.21
N ASN A 431 9.10 6.72 1.68
CA ASN A 431 8.34 6.13 0.58
C ASN A 431 9.05 6.32 -0.78
N ILE A 432 10.25 5.73 -0.91
CA ILE A 432 10.97 5.74 -2.17
C ILE A 432 10.19 4.94 -3.22
N ASN A 433 9.83 5.63 -4.29
CA ASN A 433 9.17 5.03 -5.43
C ASN A 433 10.18 4.26 -6.28
N LEU A 434 10.20 2.94 -6.10
CA LEU A 434 10.95 1.97 -6.92
C LEU A 434 10.31 1.73 -8.31
N GLY A 435 9.21 2.41 -8.63
CA GLY A 435 8.40 2.18 -9.82
C GLY A 435 7.29 1.14 -9.60
N PRO A 436 6.70 0.63 -10.70
CA PRO A 436 5.73 -0.48 -10.64
C PRO A 436 6.31 -1.73 -9.97
N ARG A 437 5.46 -2.53 -9.31
CA ARG A 437 5.88 -3.71 -8.53
C ARG A 437 6.68 -4.74 -9.33
N ASN A 438 6.39 -4.88 -10.63
CA ASN A 438 7.13 -5.75 -11.55
C ASN A 438 8.48 -5.19 -12.04
N GLN A 439 8.86 -4.00 -11.60
CA GLN A 439 10.14 -3.35 -11.90
C GLN A 439 10.90 -2.97 -10.61
N ALA A 440 10.22 -2.93 -9.47
CA ALA A 440 10.76 -2.47 -8.21
C ALA A 440 12.05 -3.18 -7.78
N PHE A 441 12.15 -4.49 -7.99
CA PHE A 441 13.37 -5.25 -7.68
C PHE A 441 14.56 -4.79 -8.53
N ALA A 442 14.37 -4.64 -9.84
CA ALA A 442 15.42 -4.18 -10.74
C ALA A 442 15.89 -2.75 -10.40
N THR A 443 14.96 -1.87 -10.02
CA THR A 443 15.28 -0.53 -9.53
C THR A 443 16.14 -0.58 -8.26
N LEU A 444 15.75 -1.37 -7.26
CA LEU A 444 16.51 -1.53 -6.01
C LEU A 444 17.91 -2.11 -6.26
N VAL A 445 18.04 -3.12 -7.13
CA VAL A 445 19.33 -3.69 -7.52
C VAL A 445 20.21 -2.64 -8.20
N ALA A 446 19.65 -1.82 -9.08
CA ALA A 446 20.40 -0.74 -9.73
C ALA A 446 20.91 0.31 -8.73
N MET A 447 20.14 0.63 -7.69
CA MET A 447 20.57 1.51 -6.61
C MET A 447 21.78 0.93 -5.87
N CYS A 448 21.75 -0.36 -5.51
CA CYS A 448 22.85 -1.05 -4.84
C CYS A 448 24.13 -1.02 -5.69
N ASN A 449 24.04 -1.46 -6.95
CA ASN A 449 25.18 -1.45 -7.88
C ASN A 449 25.78 -0.05 -8.07
N GLY A 450 24.94 1.00 -8.08
CA GLY A 450 25.37 2.39 -8.19
C GLY A 450 26.13 2.89 -6.97
N MET A 451 25.77 2.42 -5.77
CA MET A 451 26.45 2.75 -4.52
C MET A 451 27.88 2.21 -4.50
N ASP A 452 28.07 0.92 -4.78
CA ASP A 452 29.40 0.30 -4.73
C ASP A 452 30.31 0.82 -5.83
N ALA A 453 29.76 1.07 -7.03
CA ALA A 453 30.52 1.68 -8.13
C ALA A 453 31.04 3.09 -7.80
N LYS A 454 30.30 3.86 -6.98
CA LYS A 454 30.62 5.26 -6.68
C LYS A 454 31.41 5.42 -5.37
N TYR A 455 31.11 4.61 -4.36
CA TYR A 455 31.61 4.80 -3.00
C TYR A 455 32.31 3.57 -2.41
N GLY A 456 32.46 2.46 -3.14
CA GLY A 456 33.03 1.20 -2.60
C GLY A 456 34.46 1.31 -2.03
N SER A 457 35.24 2.33 -2.41
CA SER A 457 36.57 2.59 -1.87
C SER A 457 36.62 3.61 -0.72
N GLU A 458 35.47 4.19 -0.36
CA GLU A 458 35.40 5.23 0.66
C GLU A 458 35.54 4.66 2.08
N SER A 459 36.42 5.26 2.89
CA SER A 459 36.72 4.78 4.25
C SER A 459 35.52 4.76 5.21
N TRP A 460 34.51 5.59 4.96
CA TRP A 460 33.30 5.65 5.78
C TRP A 460 32.28 4.56 5.41
N TYR A 461 32.32 4.03 4.19
CA TYR A 461 31.44 2.98 3.74
C TYR A 461 32.05 1.65 4.17
N SER A 462 31.80 1.29 5.43
CA SER A 462 32.45 0.17 6.08
C SER A 462 32.22 -1.16 5.35
N SER A 463 33.12 -2.12 5.55
CA SER A 463 32.98 -3.48 5.02
C SER A 463 31.66 -4.14 5.43
N ASP A 464 31.16 -3.85 6.64
CA ASP A 464 29.85 -4.31 7.11
C ASP A 464 28.72 -3.72 6.24
N ALA A 465 28.73 -2.40 6.01
CA ALA A 465 27.70 -1.74 5.22
C ALA A 465 27.72 -2.22 3.76
N GLN A 466 28.91 -2.35 3.17
CA GLN A 466 29.12 -2.91 1.84
C GLN A 466 28.54 -4.33 1.73
N TYR A 467 28.92 -5.20 2.66
CA TYR A 467 28.48 -6.60 2.67
C TYR A 467 26.95 -6.74 2.71
N PHE A 468 26.26 -5.92 3.51
CA PHE A 468 24.79 -6.01 3.59
C PHE A 468 24.08 -5.35 2.41
N VAL A 469 24.67 -4.32 1.78
CA VAL A 469 24.16 -3.75 0.52
C VAL A 469 24.31 -4.78 -0.62
N ASP A 470 25.47 -5.44 -0.73
CA ASP A 470 25.74 -6.51 -1.69
C ASP A 470 24.80 -7.72 -1.53
N MET A 471 24.23 -7.90 -0.32
CA MET A 471 23.27 -8.97 -0.06
C MET A 471 21.85 -8.64 -0.55
N ILE A 472 21.49 -7.36 -0.75
CA ILE A 472 20.13 -6.96 -1.19
C ILE A 472 19.76 -7.62 -2.54
N PRO A 473 20.60 -7.60 -3.59
CA PRO A 473 20.30 -8.28 -4.86
C PRO A 473 20.10 -9.79 -4.79
N SER A 474 20.42 -10.42 -3.65
CA SER A 474 20.20 -11.85 -3.45
C SER A 474 18.81 -12.18 -2.89
N LEU A 475 17.98 -11.18 -2.60
CA LEU A 475 16.57 -11.38 -2.23
C LEU A 475 15.79 -11.97 -3.41
N PRO A 476 14.69 -12.70 -3.15
CA PRO A 476 13.84 -13.22 -4.21
C PRO A 476 13.25 -12.08 -5.06
N ASP A 477 13.34 -12.23 -6.39
CA ASP A 477 12.65 -11.37 -7.35
C ASP A 477 11.18 -11.77 -7.45
N VAL A 478 10.29 -10.94 -6.89
CA VAL A 478 8.85 -11.17 -6.92
C VAL A 478 8.19 -10.53 -8.14
N SER A 479 8.97 -9.91 -9.03
CA SER A 479 8.46 -9.17 -10.18
C SER A 479 7.55 -10.01 -11.04
N GLY A 480 7.84 -11.31 -11.21
CA GLY A 480 6.99 -12.24 -11.98
C GLY A 480 5.58 -12.44 -11.42
N LEU A 481 5.35 -12.22 -10.13
CA LEU A 481 4.02 -12.27 -9.50
C LEU A 481 3.19 -11.01 -9.83
N TRP A 482 3.88 -9.91 -10.15
CA TRP A 482 3.30 -8.59 -10.42
C TRP A 482 3.44 -8.16 -11.87
N GLN A 483 4.16 -8.92 -12.69
CA GLN A 483 4.02 -8.82 -14.12
C GLN A 483 2.53 -8.97 -14.36
N ALA A 484 1.96 -8.07 -15.17
CA ALA A 484 0.67 -8.36 -15.74
C ALA A 484 0.84 -9.74 -16.37
N GLN A 485 0.27 -10.76 -15.70
CA GLN A 485 0.02 -12.01 -16.34
C GLN A 485 -0.69 -11.58 -17.62
N PRO A 486 -0.23 -12.02 -18.81
CA PRO A 486 -1.03 -11.88 -20.03
C PRO A 486 -2.49 -12.35 -19.80
N ASP A 487 -2.70 -13.09 -18.71
CA ASP A 487 -3.93 -13.73 -18.26
C ASP A 487 -4.39 -13.35 -16.83
N GLN A 488 -4.02 -12.21 -16.21
CA GLN A 488 -4.83 -11.76 -15.06
C GLN A 488 -6.10 -11.12 -15.61
N PRO A 489 -7.26 -11.79 -15.51
CA PRO A 489 -8.49 -11.19 -15.96
C PRO A 489 -8.78 -10.05 -14.99
N THR A 490 -9.11 -8.87 -15.52
CA THR A 490 -10.26 -8.20 -14.91
C THR A 490 -11.36 -9.24 -14.90
N LEU A 491 -11.87 -9.61 -13.71
CA LEU A 491 -12.79 -10.72 -13.49
C LEU A 491 -13.67 -11.01 -14.74
N GLY A 492 -13.34 -12.09 -15.48
CA GLY A 492 -14.25 -12.71 -16.45
C GLY A 492 -14.11 -12.41 -17.96
N LYS A 493 -12.93 -12.19 -18.55
CA LYS A 493 -12.79 -12.21 -20.03
C LYS A 493 -11.64 -13.11 -20.54
N PRO A 494 -11.87 -14.09 -21.44
CA PRO A 494 -10.80 -14.85 -22.10
C PRO A 494 -9.99 -13.97 -23.07
N GLY A 495 -8.67 -14.17 -23.17
CA GLY A 495 -7.82 -13.51 -24.17
C GLY A 495 -8.12 -13.96 -25.60
N CYS A 496 -8.04 -13.07 -26.58
CA CYS A 496 -8.44 -13.35 -27.95
C CYS A 496 -7.23 -13.73 -28.84
N ASP A 497 -7.46 -14.52 -29.88
CA ASP A 497 -6.44 -14.83 -30.89
C ASP A 497 -6.16 -13.61 -31.78
N VAL A 498 -5.02 -12.97 -31.55
CA VAL A 498 -4.56 -11.79 -32.29
C VAL A 498 -3.74 -12.12 -33.55
N SER A 499 -3.49 -13.39 -33.86
CA SER A 499 -2.68 -13.79 -35.03
C SER A 499 -3.28 -13.30 -36.36
N LYS A 500 -4.60 -13.16 -36.42
CA LYS A 500 -5.34 -12.61 -37.57
C LYS A 500 -4.95 -11.16 -37.93
N TYR A 501 -4.31 -10.43 -37.03
CA TYR A 501 -3.85 -9.06 -37.27
C TYR A 501 -2.38 -8.99 -37.75
N GLN A 502 -1.70 -10.12 -37.93
CA GLN A 502 -0.30 -10.13 -38.35
C GLN A 502 -0.11 -9.43 -39.71
N GLY A 503 0.77 -8.42 -39.74
CA GLY A 503 1.05 -7.64 -40.95
C GLY A 503 0.12 -6.44 -41.16
N ILE A 504 -0.86 -6.25 -40.27
CA ILE A 504 -1.68 -5.05 -40.22
C ILE A 504 -0.89 -3.94 -39.48
N PRO A 505 -0.91 -2.68 -39.93
CA PRO A 505 -0.29 -1.58 -39.19
C PRO A 505 -0.77 -1.54 -37.74
N VAL A 506 0.15 -1.36 -36.78
CA VAL A 506 -0.21 -1.24 -35.37
C VAL A 506 -0.91 0.08 -35.10
N PHE A 507 -1.87 0.08 -34.17
CA PHE A 507 -2.57 1.28 -33.73
C PHE A 507 -1.62 2.20 -32.94
N PRO A 508 -1.32 3.44 -33.37
CA PRO A 508 -0.39 4.30 -32.63
C PRO A 508 -1.00 4.81 -31.31
N ALA A 509 -0.19 4.87 -30.24
CA ALA A 509 -0.63 5.34 -28.93
C ALA A 509 -1.27 6.74 -28.94
N ALA A 510 -0.75 7.68 -29.74
CA ALA A 510 -1.25 9.05 -29.81
C ALA A 510 -1.82 9.41 -31.19
N PRO A 511 -2.87 10.25 -31.27
CA PRO A 511 -3.32 10.84 -32.52
C PRO A 511 -2.26 11.80 -33.11
N PRO A 512 -2.29 12.10 -34.41
CA PRO A 512 -1.33 13.02 -35.01
C PRO A 512 -1.40 14.43 -34.39
N ALA A 513 -0.26 14.94 -33.92
CA ALA A 513 -0.15 16.29 -33.37
C ALA A 513 -0.52 17.38 -34.41
N PRO A 514 -0.98 18.58 -34.00
CA PRO A 514 -1.35 19.66 -34.93
C PRO A 514 -0.26 19.99 -35.97
N GLY A 515 1.02 19.94 -35.57
CA GLY A 515 2.15 20.23 -36.46
C GLY A 515 2.42 19.20 -37.55
N VAL A 516 1.75 18.03 -37.53
CA VAL A 516 1.93 16.94 -38.51
C VAL A 516 0.67 16.66 -39.34
N LEU A 517 -0.29 17.59 -39.36
CA LEU A 517 -1.47 17.51 -40.22
C LEU A 517 -1.16 17.93 -41.65
N LEU A 518 -1.75 17.23 -42.63
CA LEU A 518 -1.66 17.63 -44.02
C LEU A 518 -2.47 18.93 -44.28
N PRO A 519 -2.11 19.75 -45.29
CA PRO A 519 -2.90 20.92 -45.64
C PRO A 519 -4.37 20.57 -45.93
N GLY A 520 -5.27 21.20 -45.18
CA GLY A 520 -6.72 20.94 -45.29
C GLY A 520 -7.19 19.63 -44.66
N GLU A 521 -6.34 18.93 -43.89
CA GLU A 521 -6.74 17.73 -43.16
C GLU A 521 -7.71 18.07 -42.03
N VAL A 522 -8.88 17.42 -42.04
CA VAL A 522 -9.88 17.51 -40.99
C VAL A 522 -9.78 16.29 -40.08
N ARG A 523 -9.75 16.53 -38.76
CA ARG A 523 -9.77 15.47 -37.75
C ARG A 523 -11.13 14.76 -37.74
N HIS A 524 -11.12 13.45 -37.47
CA HIS A 524 -12.33 12.62 -37.53
C HIS A 524 -12.41 11.64 -36.34
N ALA A 525 -13.65 11.34 -35.93
CA ALA A 525 -13.94 10.57 -34.72
C ALA A 525 -13.74 9.03 -34.87
N CYS A 526 -13.55 8.51 -36.09
CA CYS A 526 -13.59 7.07 -36.34
C CYS A 526 -12.76 6.61 -37.55
N MET A 527 -12.40 5.33 -37.56
CA MET A 527 -11.77 4.64 -38.68
C MET A 527 -12.61 4.78 -39.96
N GLY A 528 -11.95 5.09 -41.07
CA GLY A 528 -12.59 5.22 -42.37
C GLY A 528 -13.47 6.47 -42.54
N LEU A 529 -13.32 7.50 -41.69
CA LEU A 529 -13.99 8.81 -41.90
C LEU A 529 -13.02 9.90 -42.37
N ASN A 530 -11.81 9.51 -42.79
CA ASN A 530 -10.80 10.40 -43.36
C ASN A 530 -11.26 10.91 -44.74
N GLN A 531 -10.84 12.14 -45.09
CA GLN A 531 -11.33 12.83 -46.29
C GLN A 531 -10.41 12.68 -47.50
N CYS A 532 -9.18 12.22 -47.31
CA CYS A 532 -8.20 12.06 -48.39
C CYS A 532 -7.13 10.99 -48.07
N LYS A 533 -6.31 10.69 -49.07
CA LYS A 533 -5.12 9.82 -48.98
C LYS A 533 -4.17 10.32 -47.88
N GLY A 534 -3.60 9.39 -47.11
CA GLY A 534 -2.63 9.69 -46.05
C GLY A 534 -3.23 10.33 -44.80
N GLN A 535 -4.56 10.57 -44.76
CA GLN A 535 -5.27 11.08 -43.59
C GLN A 535 -5.78 9.92 -42.73
N GLY A 536 -5.67 10.02 -41.40
CA GLY A 536 -5.89 8.91 -40.47
C GLY A 536 -4.70 8.74 -39.53
N ARG A 537 -4.88 7.94 -38.47
CA ARG A 537 -3.91 7.84 -37.37
C ARG A 537 -2.58 7.21 -37.77
N THR A 538 -2.60 6.19 -38.61
CA THR A 538 -1.38 5.49 -39.09
C THR A 538 -0.72 6.15 -40.29
N ARG A 539 -1.38 7.14 -40.92
CA ARG A 539 -0.98 7.73 -42.22
C ARG A 539 -0.94 6.76 -43.41
N ASP A 540 -1.31 5.50 -43.19
CA ASP A 540 -1.24 4.44 -44.19
C ASP A 540 -2.62 4.19 -44.80
N ASN A 541 -2.97 4.90 -45.87
CA ASN A 541 -4.18 4.64 -46.66
C ASN A 541 -4.07 5.22 -48.06
N ALA A 542 -4.77 4.62 -49.01
CA ALA A 542 -4.73 5.01 -50.40
C ALA A 542 -5.73 6.13 -50.77
N CYS A 543 -6.84 6.26 -50.03
CA CYS A 543 -7.91 7.21 -50.37
C CYS A 543 -8.79 7.62 -49.17
N ALA A 544 -9.67 8.59 -49.41
CA ALA A 544 -10.76 8.96 -48.51
C ALA A 544 -11.58 7.72 -48.12
N GLY A 545 -11.95 7.62 -46.84
CA GLY A 545 -12.72 6.52 -46.31
C GLY A 545 -11.94 5.26 -45.92
N GLN A 546 -10.61 5.24 -46.10
CA GLN A 546 -9.73 4.08 -45.86
C GLN A 546 -8.67 4.30 -44.75
N GLY A 547 -8.73 5.40 -44.02
CA GLY A 547 -7.78 5.74 -42.96
C GLY A 547 -7.98 4.91 -41.70
N TYR A 548 -6.87 4.49 -41.08
CA TYR A 548 -6.92 3.77 -39.81
C TYR A 548 -7.24 4.72 -38.65
N CYS A 549 -8.26 4.36 -37.88
CA CYS A 549 -8.65 4.92 -36.58
C CYS A 549 -8.86 6.45 -36.49
N SER A 550 -9.28 6.93 -35.32
CA SER A 550 -9.59 8.35 -35.08
C SER A 550 -8.34 9.23 -35.00
N THR A 551 -8.50 10.49 -35.40
CA THR A 551 -7.49 11.57 -35.27
C THR A 551 -7.99 12.74 -34.41
N ALA A 552 -9.10 12.56 -33.69
CA ALA A 552 -9.63 13.54 -32.74
C ALA A 552 -8.64 13.79 -31.58
N LEU A 553 -8.71 14.97 -30.97
CA LEU A 553 -7.90 15.34 -29.81
C LEU A 553 -8.75 15.57 -28.57
N GLU A 554 -8.11 15.43 -27.43
CA GLU A 554 -8.67 15.81 -26.13
C GLU A 554 -8.60 17.32 -25.89
N PHE A 555 -9.69 17.85 -25.35
CA PHE A 555 -9.81 19.24 -24.93
C PHE A 555 -8.97 19.48 -23.67
N ASN A 556 -8.10 20.48 -23.70
CA ASN A 556 -7.29 20.88 -22.57
C ASN A 556 -8.02 21.98 -21.78
N PHE A 557 -8.53 21.65 -20.59
CA PHE A 557 -9.24 22.60 -19.74
C PHE A 557 -8.34 23.71 -19.17
N ALA A 558 -7.04 23.44 -19.00
CA ALA A 558 -6.07 24.44 -18.54
C ALA A 558 -5.66 25.40 -19.67
N GLU A 559 -5.60 24.91 -20.91
CA GLU A 559 -5.27 25.70 -22.09
C GLU A 559 -6.25 25.43 -23.27
N PRO A 560 -7.44 26.06 -23.29
CA PRO A 560 -8.48 25.77 -24.29
C PRO A 560 -8.08 25.92 -25.77
N ASN A 561 -7.01 26.69 -26.04
CA ASN A 561 -6.48 26.89 -27.39
C ASN A 561 -5.41 25.87 -27.79
N SER A 562 -4.99 25.00 -26.86
CA SER A 562 -3.89 24.04 -27.00
C SER A 562 -4.36 22.63 -26.60
N PRO A 563 -5.11 21.91 -27.46
CA PRO A 563 -5.63 20.59 -27.14
C PRO A 563 -4.51 19.57 -26.91
N SER A 564 -4.76 18.61 -26.01
CA SER A 564 -3.84 17.54 -25.68
C SER A 564 -3.73 16.55 -26.84
N VAL A 565 -2.51 16.06 -27.12
CA VAL A 565 -2.28 15.04 -28.15
C VAL A 565 -2.59 13.65 -27.58
N SER A 566 -3.85 13.48 -27.19
CA SER A 566 -4.41 12.28 -26.55
C SER A 566 -5.81 11.99 -27.09
N ASP A 567 -6.22 10.73 -26.97
CA ASP A 567 -7.61 10.33 -27.14
C ASP A 567 -8.46 10.90 -26.01
N HIS A 568 -9.65 11.43 -26.32
CA HIS A 568 -10.59 11.81 -25.26
C HIS A 568 -11.46 10.64 -24.83
N THR A 569 -11.69 10.54 -23.53
CA THR A 569 -12.34 9.39 -22.91
C THR A 569 -13.79 9.69 -22.51
N CYS A 570 -14.20 10.96 -22.47
CA CYS A 570 -15.50 11.40 -21.94
C CYS A 570 -16.29 12.35 -22.87
N ARG A 571 -17.60 12.47 -22.61
CA ARG A 571 -18.59 13.31 -23.31
C ARG A 571 -18.09 14.74 -23.61
N VAL A 572 -17.45 15.36 -22.62
CA VAL A 572 -17.10 16.79 -22.63
C VAL A 572 -15.66 17.08 -23.06
N GLN A 573 -14.94 16.10 -23.59
CA GLN A 573 -13.50 16.22 -23.82
C GLN A 573 -13.10 16.29 -25.30
N ASN A 574 -14.05 16.42 -26.23
CA ASN A 574 -13.69 16.63 -27.63
C ASN A 574 -13.11 18.04 -27.85
N ALA A 575 -11.97 18.14 -28.55
CA ALA A 575 -11.29 19.41 -28.77
C ALA A 575 -12.03 20.38 -29.72
N CYS A 576 -12.94 19.90 -30.59
CA CYS A 576 -13.66 20.75 -31.55
C CYS A 576 -14.97 20.13 -32.07
N ALA A 577 -15.72 20.89 -32.88
CA ALA A 577 -16.83 20.39 -33.68
C ALA A 577 -16.39 19.20 -34.56
N GLY A 578 -17.27 18.22 -34.76
CA GLY A 578 -16.95 17.07 -35.62
C GLY A 578 -16.12 15.95 -34.96
N GLN A 579 -15.65 16.14 -33.73
CA GLN A 579 -14.64 15.28 -33.08
C GLN A 579 -15.18 14.42 -31.92
N GLY A 580 -16.47 14.52 -31.57
CA GLY A 580 -17.08 13.68 -30.53
C GLY A 580 -17.35 12.25 -31.00
N GLY A 581 -17.01 11.24 -30.20
CA GLY A 581 -17.52 9.88 -30.40
C GLY A 581 -18.98 9.78 -29.92
N CYS A 582 -19.69 8.69 -30.22
CA CYS A 582 -21.00 8.42 -29.59
C CYS A 582 -21.18 6.96 -29.16
N GLY A 583 -22.26 6.68 -28.43
CA GLY A 583 -22.72 5.32 -28.07
C GLY A 583 -23.12 5.10 -26.61
N LEU A 584 -22.44 5.75 -25.67
CA LEU A 584 -22.54 5.45 -24.24
C LEU A 584 -23.35 6.49 -23.45
N TYR A 585 -23.20 7.78 -23.76
CA TYR A 585 -23.84 8.91 -23.07
C TYR A 585 -24.46 9.91 -24.07
N GLY A 586 -25.42 10.70 -23.60
CA GLY A 586 -26.21 11.65 -24.41
C GLY A 586 -27.62 11.13 -24.71
N THR A 587 -28.48 12.02 -25.18
CA THR A 587 -29.86 11.72 -25.60
C THR A 587 -29.88 10.79 -26.81
N GLY A 588 -30.95 10.01 -26.99
CA GLY A 588 -31.13 9.18 -28.18
C GLY A 588 -30.93 9.91 -29.52
N ARG A 589 -31.24 11.21 -29.60
CA ARG A 589 -30.98 12.03 -30.79
C ARG A 589 -29.48 12.29 -31.00
N GLU A 590 -28.73 12.55 -29.94
CA GLU A 590 -27.28 12.74 -30.02
C GLU A 590 -26.56 11.43 -30.39
N GLN A 591 -27.07 10.28 -29.91
CA GLN A 591 -26.53 8.96 -30.27
C GLN A 591 -26.83 8.53 -31.71
N GLU A 592 -27.78 9.16 -32.40
CA GLU A 592 -28.10 8.88 -33.81
C GLU A 592 -27.10 9.49 -34.81
N ALA A 593 -26.25 10.42 -34.34
CA ALA A 593 -25.30 11.15 -35.19
C ALA A 593 -23.87 11.19 -34.58
N PRO A 594 -23.17 10.05 -34.52
CA PRO A 594 -21.74 10.00 -34.13
C PRO A 594 -20.90 11.03 -34.89
N GLY A 595 -20.08 11.80 -34.17
CA GLY A 595 -19.27 12.86 -34.77
C GLY A 595 -20.02 14.17 -35.02
N ALA A 596 -21.35 14.25 -34.86
CA ALA A 596 -22.13 15.44 -35.20
C ALA A 596 -22.33 16.40 -34.01
N ASN A 597 -21.23 16.78 -33.35
CA ASN A 597 -21.26 17.80 -32.29
C ASN A 597 -20.95 19.20 -32.84
N ALA A 598 -21.63 20.22 -32.29
CA ALA A 598 -21.56 21.58 -32.80
C ALA A 598 -20.29 22.36 -32.39
N CYS A 599 -19.66 21.98 -31.27
CA CYS A 599 -18.44 22.65 -30.77
C CYS A 599 -17.57 21.71 -29.90
N ALA A 600 -16.42 22.23 -29.46
CA ALA A 600 -15.64 21.63 -28.37
C ALA A 600 -16.52 21.34 -27.16
N THR A 601 -16.19 20.29 -26.41
CA THR A 601 -16.88 19.82 -25.18
C THR A 601 -18.38 19.49 -25.31
N GLN A 602 -18.95 19.54 -26.52
CA GLN A 602 -20.34 19.18 -26.82
C GLN A 602 -20.48 17.79 -27.48
N GLY A 603 -19.43 16.97 -27.43
CA GLY A 603 -19.45 15.59 -27.88
C GLY A 603 -20.34 14.70 -27.01
N CYS A 604 -20.45 13.42 -27.35
CA CYS A 604 -21.24 12.46 -26.58
C CYS A 604 -20.41 11.38 -25.90
N CYS A 605 -19.29 10.90 -26.49
CA CYS A 605 -18.45 9.83 -25.94
C CYS A 605 -16.99 9.87 -26.43
N ALA A 606 -16.20 8.94 -25.90
CA ALA A 606 -14.79 8.71 -26.20
C ALA A 606 -14.47 8.49 -27.69
N THR A 607 -13.25 8.80 -28.11
CA THR A 607 -12.68 8.35 -29.39
C THR A 607 -11.38 7.59 -29.15
N PRO A 608 -11.02 6.60 -29.97
CA PRO A 608 -11.71 6.15 -31.17
C PRO A 608 -13.00 5.35 -30.89
N ILE A 609 -13.89 5.30 -31.87
CA ILE A 609 -15.06 4.39 -31.85
C ILE A 609 -14.59 3.00 -32.30
N ASN A 610 -14.65 2.04 -31.38
CA ASN A 610 -14.33 0.62 -31.59
C ASN A 610 -15.55 -0.23 -31.99
N ALA A 611 -15.29 -1.44 -32.49
CA ALA A 611 -16.30 -2.37 -32.99
C ALA A 611 -17.29 -2.84 -31.91
N GLU A 612 -16.82 -2.97 -30.67
CA GLU A 612 -17.61 -3.45 -29.53
C GLU A 612 -18.58 -2.41 -28.98
N ARG A 613 -18.54 -1.17 -29.51
CA ARG A 613 -19.37 -0.08 -29.03
C ARG A 613 -20.77 -0.09 -29.65
N PHE A 614 -21.79 -0.05 -28.80
CA PHE A 614 -23.20 0.02 -29.18
C PHE A 614 -23.89 1.25 -28.59
N SER A 615 -25.00 1.69 -29.20
CA SER A 615 -25.80 2.81 -28.67
C SER A 615 -26.63 2.37 -27.46
N THR A 616 -26.64 3.13 -26.37
CA THR A 616 -27.40 2.84 -25.15
C THR A 616 -28.83 3.37 -25.17
N ASP A 617 -29.14 4.31 -26.06
CA ASP A 617 -30.46 4.98 -26.14
C ASP A 617 -30.89 5.27 -27.60
N GLY A 618 -32.14 5.70 -27.80
CA GLY A 618 -32.69 6.10 -29.10
C GLY A 618 -32.99 4.95 -30.08
N ARG A 619 -33.21 5.26 -31.36
CA ARG A 619 -33.58 4.26 -32.40
C ARG A 619 -32.47 3.26 -32.73
N ASN A 620 -31.23 3.60 -32.35
CA ASN A 620 -30.05 2.77 -32.56
C ASN A 620 -29.66 1.95 -31.33
N ARG A 621 -30.48 1.93 -30.27
CA ARG A 621 -30.19 1.16 -29.05
C ARG A 621 -29.81 -0.29 -29.38
N GLY A 622 -28.67 -0.73 -28.86
CA GLY A 622 -28.11 -2.06 -29.07
C GLY A 622 -27.44 -2.29 -30.44
N LYS A 623 -27.39 -1.27 -31.32
CA LYS A 623 -26.73 -1.35 -32.62
C LYS A 623 -25.34 -0.72 -32.58
N SER A 624 -24.46 -1.18 -33.47
CA SER A 624 -23.08 -0.71 -33.60
C SER A 624 -23.01 0.81 -33.86
N VAL A 625 -22.23 1.49 -33.03
CA VAL A 625 -21.91 2.90 -33.21
C VAL A 625 -21.06 3.12 -34.45
N TRP A 626 -20.09 2.23 -34.67
CA TRP A 626 -19.16 2.34 -35.79
C TRP A 626 -19.91 2.28 -37.13
N LEU A 627 -20.82 1.31 -37.29
CA LEU A 627 -21.66 1.20 -38.49
C LEU A 627 -22.51 2.46 -38.67
N ARG A 628 -23.10 2.98 -37.59
CA ARG A 628 -23.87 4.22 -37.69
C ARG A 628 -23.01 5.41 -38.09
N ALA A 629 -21.79 5.53 -37.58
CA ALA A 629 -20.86 6.60 -37.95
C ALA A 629 -20.51 6.56 -39.45
N ARG A 630 -20.40 5.35 -40.01
CA ARG A 630 -20.17 5.13 -41.44
C ARG A 630 -21.38 5.50 -42.29
N GLU A 631 -22.59 5.17 -41.86
CA GLU A 631 -23.82 5.60 -42.53
C GLU A 631 -23.94 7.13 -42.53
N VAL A 632 -23.75 7.77 -41.38
CA VAL A 632 -23.77 9.25 -41.26
C VAL A 632 -22.74 9.88 -42.19
N PHE A 633 -21.53 9.32 -42.25
CA PHE A 633 -20.51 9.79 -43.19
C PHE A 633 -20.92 9.61 -44.65
N ALA A 634 -21.52 8.48 -45.01
CA ALA A 634 -22.03 8.23 -46.36
C ALA A 634 -23.17 9.19 -46.75
N GLU A 635 -24.04 9.52 -45.80
CA GLU A 635 -25.21 10.37 -46.01
C GLU A 635 -24.87 11.88 -46.01
N GLN A 636 -23.97 12.31 -45.13
CA GLN A 636 -23.75 13.73 -44.83
C GLN A 636 -22.41 14.26 -45.36
N THR A 637 -21.34 13.47 -45.29
CA THR A 637 -19.98 13.94 -45.62
C THR A 637 -19.56 13.53 -47.04
N TRP A 638 -19.86 12.30 -47.44
CA TRP A 638 -19.46 11.73 -48.73
C TRP A 638 -19.98 12.51 -49.95
N PRO A 639 -21.24 12.98 -49.99
CA PRO A 639 -21.73 13.77 -51.13
C PRO A 639 -20.95 15.08 -51.32
N GLU A 640 -20.56 15.73 -50.22
CA GLU A 640 -19.76 16.95 -50.25
C GLU A 640 -18.32 16.69 -50.70
N LEU A 641 -17.72 15.56 -50.29
CA LEU A 641 -16.42 15.14 -50.80
C LEU A 641 -16.47 14.87 -52.31
N ARG A 642 -17.54 14.24 -52.81
CA ARG A 642 -17.73 13.99 -54.25
C ARG A 642 -17.95 15.26 -55.05
N LYS A 643 -18.60 16.28 -54.50
CA LYS A 643 -18.68 17.61 -55.13
C LYS A 643 -17.30 18.24 -55.30
N LYS A 644 -16.42 18.07 -54.30
CA LYS A 644 -15.03 18.57 -54.34
C LYS A 644 -14.10 17.71 -55.21
N ASN A 645 -14.37 16.42 -55.31
CA ASN A 645 -13.60 15.47 -56.10
C ASN A 645 -14.53 14.46 -56.79
N ALA A 646 -14.92 14.77 -58.04
CA ALA A 646 -15.84 13.96 -58.82
C ALA A 646 -15.28 12.56 -59.18
N ALA A 647 -13.97 12.33 -59.02
CA ALA A 647 -13.33 11.03 -59.24
C ALA A 647 -13.56 10.04 -58.07
N LEU A 648 -14.11 10.49 -56.94
CA LEU A 648 -14.48 9.61 -55.85
C LEU A 648 -15.66 8.69 -56.22
N PRO A 649 -15.65 7.42 -55.78
CA PRO A 649 -16.68 6.45 -56.14
C PRO A 649 -18.09 6.87 -55.66
N PRO A 650 -19.16 6.33 -56.28
CA PRO A 650 -20.54 6.67 -55.92
C PRO A 650 -20.86 6.47 -54.44
N GLN A 651 -20.25 5.47 -53.82
CA GLN A 651 -20.35 5.15 -52.40
C GLN A 651 -18.94 5.16 -51.77
N PRO A 652 -18.82 5.45 -50.46
CA PRO A 652 -17.53 5.41 -49.79
C PRO A 652 -16.90 4.01 -49.86
N PRO A 653 -15.59 3.90 -50.06
CA PRO A 653 -14.92 2.60 -50.05
C PRO A 653 -15.02 1.96 -48.67
N GLN A 654 -14.90 0.64 -48.61
CA GLN A 654 -14.80 -0.11 -47.35
C GLN A 654 -13.56 0.31 -46.55
N PRO A 655 -13.55 0.14 -45.21
CA PRO A 655 -12.35 0.36 -44.41
C PRO A 655 -11.18 -0.51 -44.91
N PRO A 656 -9.94 -0.18 -44.53
CA PRO A 656 -8.82 -1.07 -44.82
C PRO A 656 -9.09 -2.43 -44.17
N HIS A 657 -8.63 -3.53 -44.78
CA HIS A 657 -8.84 -4.89 -44.29
C HIS A 657 -10.30 -5.17 -43.89
N PRO A 658 -11.26 -5.10 -44.84
CA PRO A 658 -12.68 -5.30 -44.53
C PRO A 658 -12.97 -6.65 -43.86
N GLU A 659 -12.16 -7.67 -44.13
CA GLU A 659 -12.22 -8.98 -43.47
C GLU A 659 -11.97 -8.91 -41.95
N LEU A 660 -11.24 -7.91 -41.47
CA LEU A 660 -10.94 -7.68 -40.06
C LEU A 660 -11.76 -6.54 -39.44
N PHE A 661 -12.07 -5.50 -40.24
CA PHE A 661 -12.62 -4.23 -39.74
C PHE A 661 -13.99 -3.86 -40.33
N GLN A 662 -14.74 -4.79 -40.92
CA GLN A 662 -16.12 -4.55 -41.41
C GLN A 662 -17.08 -3.96 -40.34
N TYR A 663 -16.79 -4.18 -39.05
CA TYR A 663 -17.56 -3.62 -37.93
C TYR A 663 -16.81 -2.53 -37.16
N GLY A 664 -15.65 -2.11 -37.67
CA GLY A 664 -14.75 -1.17 -37.02
C GLY A 664 -13.51 -1.82 -36.42
N PRO A 665 -12.60 -1.00 -35.84
CA PRO A 665 -11.42 -1.52 -35.17
C PRO A 665 -11.82 -2.22 -33.88
N THR A 666 -11.41 -3.47 -33.73
CA THR A 666 -11.69 -4.26 -32.53
C THR A 666 -10.79 -3.85 -31.38
N ILE A 667 -11.24 -4.11 -30.16
CA ILE A 667 -10.41 -3.95 -28.98
C ILE A 667 -9.19 -4.87 -29.00
N GLU A 668 -9.35 -6.07 -29.57
CA GLU A 668 -8.27 -7.03 -29.78
C GLU A 668 -7.16 -6.45 -30.65
N TRP A 669 -7.49 -5.72 -31.71
CA TRP A 669 -6.48 -5.08 -32.55
C TRP A 669 -5.83 -3.87 -31.85
N ILE A 670 -6.63 -3.06 -31.16
CA ILE A 670 -6.17 -1.82 -30.52
C ILE A 670 -5.29 -2.12 -29.30
N GLN A 671 -5.74 -2.99 -28.41
CA GLN A 671 -5.10 -3.29 -27.12
C GLN A 671 -4.19 -4.51 -27.18
N GLU A 672 -4.71 -5.64 -27.64
CA GLU A 672 -4.02 -6.93 -27.52
C GLU A 672 -2.94 -7.10 -28.61
N TYR A 673 -3.23 -6.76 -29.86
CA TYR A 673 -2.28 -6.84 -30.98
C TYR A 673 -1.29 -5.67 -31.00
N SER A 674 -1.77 -4.45 -30.78
CA SER A 674 -0.92 -3.25 -30.88
C SER A 674 -0.24 -2.89 -29.56
N GLY A 675 -0.62 -3.48 -28.43
CA GLY A 675 -0.02 -3.21 -27.12
C GLY A 675 -0.37 -1.83 -26.55
N HIS A 676 -1.47 -1.21 -26.98
CA HIS A 676 -1.83 0.16 -26.63
C HIS A 676 -3.22 0.26 -26.01
N GLY A 677 -3.35 0.96 -24.88
CA GLY A 677 -4.61 1.09 -24.17
C GLY A 677 -5.66 1.91 -24.93
N MET A 678 -6.92 1.54 -24.73
CA MET A 678 -8.08 2.40 -24.99
C MET A 678 -8.88 2.50 -23.70
N THR A 679 -9.25 3.72 -23.32
CA THR A 679 -10.16 3.98 -22.20
C THR A 679 -11.52 4.43 -22.72
N ALA A 680 -12.57 3.95 -22.07
CA ALA A 680 -13.94 4.41 -22.29
C ALA A 680 -14.53 4.95 -20.99
N CYS A 681 -15.39 5.96 -21.10
CA CYS A 681 -16.17 6.42 -19.97
C CYS A 681 -17.21 5.36 -19.58
N GLY A 682 -17.22 4.98 -18.31
CA GLY A 682 -18.13 3.98 -17.73
C GLY A 682 -17.41 2.77 -17.14
N SER A 683 -17.85 2.34 -15.96
CA SER A 683 -17.29 1.21 -15.22
C SER A 683 -17.90 -0.16 -15.58
N SER A 684 -18.84 -0.20 -16.53
CA SER A 684 -19.63 -1.40 -16.81
C SER A 684 -18.89 -2.47 -17.63
N GLY A 685 -17.71 -2.17 -18.20
CA GLY A 685 -16.97 -3.09 -19.08
C GLY A 685 -17.67 -3.42 -20.42
N MET A 686 -18.88 -2.91 -20.63
CA MET A 686 -19.75 -3.28 -21.77
C MET A 686 -19.28 -2.72 -23.12
N SER A 687 -18.29 -1.84 -23.15
CA SER A 687 -17.81 -1.18 -24.38
C SER A 687 -16.57 -1.82 -24.99
N GLY A 688 -16.10 -2.95 -24.43
CA GLY A 688 -14.87 -3.62 -24.83
C GLY A 688 -13.60 -2.99 -24.25
N ALA A 689 -13.60 -1.69 -23.95
CA ALA A 689 -12.48 -0.96 -23.35
C ALA A 689 -12.60 -0.86 -21.81
N GLY A 690 -11.46 -0.68 -21.13
CA GLY A 690 -11.40 -0.49 -19.68
C GLY A 690 -12.03 0.84 -19.23
N SER A 691 -12.47 0.90 -17.97
CA SER A 691 -12.95 2.14 -17.37
C SER A 691 -11.84 3.17 -17.30
N CYS A 692 -12.18 4.45 -17.39
CA CYS A 692 -11.28 5.53 -17.01
C CYS A 692 -10.91 5.36 -15.53
N SER A 693 -9.68 4.93 -15.24
CA SER A 693 -9.06 5.03 -13.92
C SER A 693 -8.43 6.39 -13.74
#